data_AF-A0A6N9HRL0-F1
#
_entry.id   AF-A0A6N9HRL0-F1
#
_cell.length_a   1.000
_cell.length_b   1.000
_cell.length_c   1.000
_cell.angle_alpha   90.00
_cell.angle_beta   90.00
_cell.angle_gamma   90.00
#
_symmetry.space_group_name_H-M   'P 1'
#
loop_
_entity.id
_entity.type
_entity.pdbx_description
1 polymer ?
#
loop_
_entity_poly.entity_id
_entity_poly.type
_entity_poly.pdbx_seq_one_letter_code
_entity_poly.pdbx_strand_id
1 'polypeptide(L)'
;MKSLSLLPLALALAACGGSNNPEAVKPSVSGVFIDGAVEGADYVAGTAAKASTGAKGEFNCKEGETVAFSVGGIALGSAACAATITPLQLAGVADVKDAKVVNRLLALQLLDEDNDPSNGIKIAADVKAALAGKSADFNAAAADFNKSMAANLAAAGAAYGARGIDDERRMLVREHFEDTLASKVGTPAVENFTQAAASVSVTRYQIQAANSFYIPYEGSNAKVKAEFPLGFLPSYGSALAFKGVAANGDLEFYGLTDRGPNGDGPNVPNPNGTGTMGAKIFPAPGFAPAVGIITVGKAGAVLSSSMPIKVAAGVNSSGLAIPAGTLGNSAEVPVFDAMKYDANGKAVFSANGLDTESVAFDKKRNALWVSDEYGPFIVKIDAATGVIQSRYAPGSGLPAIFAKRRANRGMEGMALDTATDKLHGFLQSPLSDGSTPYSVSGKNEQVERFARFTRWIEFDPVTGATGRMFAYPLNGADYADGRTGNAKLGDMVALGNGKFIVIEQGAAPGGKVFNKLMLVELAGATDISGAAFNPTTSDLEKSSMGAAAVNGADWTKVVALKKTQLLDLNAIGWLAEKAEGLTIVDGNTLALVNDNDFGLKTKIYTPAGEAVADADVTKCNVDAAGVIITSNAAGCNAANSIRVARGDDRERPSRLWLIKFTKALTSY
;
A
#
# COMPACT_ATOMS: atom_id res chain seq x y z
N MET A 1 41.61 -68.71 -40.75
CA MET A 1 41.09 -69.02 -42.10
C MET A 1 40.64 -67.73 -42.76
N LYS A 2 41.19 -67.45 -43.94
CA LYS A 2 40.80 -66.45 -44.96
C LYS A 2 40.90 -64.95 -44.59
N SER A 3 42.14 -64.50 -44.75
CA SER A 3 42.56 -63.21 -45.29
C SER A 3 41.77 -62.77 -46.54
N LEU A 4 41.45 -61.47 -46.64
CA LEU A 4 41.31 -60.78 -47.92
C LEU A 4 41.92 -59.37 -47.81
N SER A 5 42.90 -59.13 -48.68
CA SER A 5 43.66 -57.90 -48.88
C SER A 5 42.99 -57.05 -49.95
N LEU A 6 42.93 -55.73 -49.75
CA LEU A 6 42.71 -54.72 -50.80
C LEU A 6 43.44 -53.42 -50.43
N LEU A 7 44.61 -53.22 -51.04
CA LEU A 7 45.19 -51.91 -51.41
C LEU A 7 44.62 -51.52 -52.79
N PRO A 8 44.82 -50.30 -53.35
CA PRO A 8 45.31 -49.03 -52.80
C PRO A 8 44.43 -47.82 -53.24
N LEU A 9 44.80 -46.58 -52.89
CA LEU A 9 45.18 -45.51 -53.85
C LEU A 9 45.25 -44.16 -53.11
N ALA A 10 46.47 -43.64 -52.95
CA ALA A 10 46.71 -42.27 -52.55
C ALA A 10 46.65 -41.36 -53.79
N LEU A 11 45.74 -40.39 -53.79
CA LEU A 11 45.83 -39.20 -54.63
C LEU A 11 45.98 -37.98 -53.70
N ALA A 12 47.18 -37.41 -53.68
CA ALA A 12 47.42 -36.08 -53.14
C ALA A 12 46.99 -35.06 -54.20
N LEU A 13 45.84 -34.39 -53.99
CA LEU A 13 45.56 -33.13 -54.65
C LEU A 13 45.85 -31.99 -53.67
N ALA A 14 46.92 -31.25 -53.96
CA ALA A 14 47.13 -29.91 -53.45
C ALA A 14 46.09 -28.98 -54.11
N ALA A 15 45.10 -28.54 -53.32
CA ALA A 15 44.19 -27.47 -53.71
C ALA A 15 44.55 -26.20 -52.93
N CYS A 16 45.09 -25.21 -53.63
CA CYS A 16 45.03 -23.82 -53.20
C CYS A 16 43.56 -23.38 -53.21
N GLY A 17 42.90 -23.43 -52.06
CA GLY A 17 41.56 -22.88 -51.85
C GLY A 17 41.64 -21.75 -50.84
N GLY A 18 41.48 -20.51 -51.32
CA GLY A 18 41.43 -19.32 -50.47
C GLY A 18 40.43 -19.51 -49.34
N SER A 19 40.90 -19.32 -48.11
CA SER A 19 40.10 -19.42 -46.89
C SER A 19 39.16 -18.21 -46.75
N ASN A 20 38.13 -18.14 -47.60
CA ASN A 20 36.89 -17.49 -47.22
C ASN A 20 36.12 -18.50 -46.38
N ASN A 21 36.54 -18.66 -45.12
CA ASN A 21 35.66 -19.26 -44.14
C ASN A 21 34.47 -18.29 -44.03
N PRO A 22 33.24 -18.66 -44.41
CA PRO A 22 32.10 -17.81 -44.10
C PRO A 22 32.10 -17.67 -42.58
N GLU A 23 32.21 -16.43 -42.08
CA GLU A 23 32.05 -16.16 -40.66
C GLU A 23 30.78 -16.89 -40.20
N ALA A 24 30.93 -17.74 -39.18
CA ALA A 24 29.81 -18.48 -38.65
C ALA A 24 28.69 -17.47 -38.33
N VAL A 25 27.52 -17.66 -38.94
CA VAL A 25 26.36 -16.79 -38.73
C VAL A 25 26.02 -16.87 -37.25
N LYS A 26 26.35 -15.82 -36.51
CA LYS A 26 26.08 -15.76 -35.07
C LYS A 26 24.56 -15.84 -34.85
N PRO A 27 24.08 -16.71 -33.94
CA PRO A 27 22.65 -16.85 -33.68
C PRO A 27 22.01 -15.51 -33.31
N SER A 28 20.81 -15.26 -33.85
CA SER A 28 20.00 -14.10 -33.46
C SER A 28 19.38 -14.35 -32.09
N VAL A 29 19.39 -13.32 -31.24
CA VAL A 29 18.76 -13.28 -29.93
C VAL A 29 17.70 -12.20 -29.96
N SER A 30 16.46 -12.56 -29.64
CA SER A 30 15.41 -11.60 -29.33
C SER A 30 15.39 -11.42 -27.81
N GLY A 31 15.86 -10.27 -27.35
CA GLY A 31 15.98 -9.94 -25.93
C GLY A 31 14.94 -8.91 -25.50
N VAL A 32 14.85 -8.69 -24.18
CA VAL A 32 14.04 -7.62 -23.59
C VAL A 32 14.88 -6.72 -22.68
N PHE A 33 14.68 -5.41 -22.76
CA PHE A 33 15.26 -4.43 -21.85
C PHE A 33 14.25 -4.06 -20.76
N ILE A 34 14.58 -4.33 -19.50
CA ILE A 34 13.60 -4.26 -18.40
C ILE A 34 14.05 -3.46 -17.16
N ASP A 35 13.15 -2.59 -16.74
CA ASP A 35 12.89 -1.94 -15.45
C ASP A 35 11.38 -1.68 -15.48
N GLY A 36 10.57 -2.75 -15.51
CA GLY A 36 9.34 -2.79 -16.32
C GLY A 36 9.65 -2.91 -17.82
N ALA A 37 8.66 -3.21 -18.68
CA ALA A 37 8.91 -3.21 -20.12
C ALA A 37 9.28 -1.79 -20.58
N VAL A 38 10.48 -1.58 -21.15
CA VAL A 38 10.93 -0.27 -21.61
C VAL A 38 10.64 -0.11 -23.11
N GLU A 39 9.52 0.51 -23.45
CA GLU A 39 9.11 0.82 -24.83
C GLU A 39 9.80 2.10 -25.34
N GLY A 40 10.26 2.06 -26.59
CA GLY A 40 10.70 3.25 -27.32
C GLY A 40 12.14 3.69 -27.04
N ALA A 41 12.88 3.05 -26.14
CA ALA A 41 14.31 3.29 -25.97
C ALA A 41 15.09 2.95 -27.25
N ASP A 42 16.05 3.79 -27.64
CA ASP A 42 16.87 3.51 -28.81
C ASP A 42 17.98 2.50 -28.47
N TYR A 43 18.30 1.61 -29.40
CA TYR A 43 19.42 0.69 -29.26
C TYR A 43 20.22 0.50 -30.55
N VAL A 44 21.50 0.14 -30.38
CA VAL A 44 22.42 -0.28 -31.45
C VAL A 44 23.06 -1.60 -31.02
N ALA A 45 22.88 -2.65 -31.81
CA ALA A 45 23.49 -3.95 -31.59
C ALA A 45 24.68 -4.15 -32.56
N GLY A 46 25.89 -4.25 -32.01
CA GLY A 46 27.11 -4.33 -32.82
C GLY A 46 27.24 -3.15 -33.79
N THR A 47 27.24 -3.43 -35.09
CA THR A 47 27.30 -2.42 -36.17
C THR A 47 25.94 -2.22 -36.86
N ALA A 48 24.85 -2.73 -36.30
CA ALA A 48 23.52 -2.59 -36.87
C ALA A 48 23.05 -1.12 -36.87
N ALA A 49 22.07 -0.83 -37.73
CA ALA A 49 21.38 0.46 -37.68
C ALA A 49 20.67 0.64 -36.34
N LYS A 50 20.56 1.90 -35.88
CA LYS A 50 19.79 2.25 -34.68
C LYS A 50 18.33 1.82 -34.86
N ALA A 51 17.79 1.16 -33.85
CA ALA A 51 16.38 0.78 -33.76
C ALA A 51 15.81 1.23 -32.42
N SER A 52 14.51 1.01 -32.18
CA SER A 52 13.87 1.27 -30.89
C SER A 52 13.27 0.00 -30.31
N THR A 53 13.23 -0.10 -28.99
CA THR A 53 12.59 -1.21 -28.28
C THR A 53 11.09 -1.23 -28.50
N GLY A 54 10.50 -2.43 -28.56
CA GLY A 54 9.05 -2.63 -28.70
C GLY A 54 8.27 -2.45 -27.40
N ALA A 55 6.96 -2.67 -27.45
CA ALA A 55 6.04 -2.46 -26.32
C ALA A 55 6.32 -3.37 -25.09
N LYS A 56 7.02 -4.51 -25.27
CA LYS A 56 7.48 -5.36 -24.16
C LYS A 56 8.97 -5.17 -23.86
N GLY A 57 9.56 -4.09 -24.38
CA GLY A 57 11.00 -3.82 -24.30
C GLY A 57 11.84 -4.64 -25.28
N GLU A 58 11.24 -5.20 -26.33
CA GLU A 58 11.95 -6.13 -27.23
C GLU A 58 13.05 -5.46 -28.04
N PHE A 59 14.20 -6.12 -28.16
CA PHE A 59 15.30 -5.76 -29.06
C PHE A 59 15.88 -7.00 -29.74
N ASN A 60 16.62 -6.80 -30.83
CA ASN A 60 17.31 -7.90 -31.52
C ASN A 60 18.82 -7.65 -31.57
N CYS A 61 19.60 -8.70 -31.31
CA CYS A 61 21.06 -8.70 -31.42
C CYS A 61 21.54 -10.08 -31.84
N LYS A 62 22.84 -10.25 -32.09
CA LYS A 62 23.45 -11.55 -32.30
C LYS A 62 24.37 -11.91 -31.15
N GLU A 63 24.52 -13.21 -30.89
CA GLU A 63 25.40 -13.71 -29.84
C GLU A 63 26.81 -13.09 -29.93
N GLY A 64 27.34 -12.65 -28.78
CA GLY A 64 28.65 -11.99 -28.71
C GLY A 64 28.70 -10.55 -29.25
N GLU A 65 27.59 -9.97 -29.69
CA GLU A 65 27.48 -8.52 -29.90
C GLU A 65 27.30 -7.77 -28.58
N THR A 66 27.67 -6.49 -28.59
CA THR A 66 27.32 -5.53 -27.53
C THR A 66 26.10 -4.74 -27.98
N VAL A 67 25.14 -4.55 -27.08
CA VAL A 67 23.94 -3.74 -27.30
C VAL A 67 24.06 -2.47 -26.47
N ALA A 68 24.06 -1.32 -27.13
CA ALA A 68 24.09 0.00 -26.48
C ALA A 68 22.69 0.62 -26.51
N PHE A 69 22.21 1.11 -25.36
CA PHE A 69 20.89 1.72 -25.21
C PHE A 69 20.99 3.24 -24.95
N SER A 70 20.01 3.99 -25.45
CA SER A 70 19.93 5.44 -25.28
C SER A 70 18.49 5.96 -25.32
N VAL A 71 18.26 7.15 -24.77
CA VAL A 71 17.04 7.94 -24.96
C VAL A 71 17.42 9.29 -25.56
N GLY A 72 17.15 9.48 -26.85
CA GLY A 72 17.68 10.65 -27.57
C GLY A 72 19.21 10.64 -27.57
N GLY A 73 19.84 11.66 -26.99
CA GLY A 73 21.29 11.76 -26.79
C GLY A 73 21.81 11.13 -25.49
N ILE A 74 20.92 10.77 -24.56
CA ILE A 74 21.30 10.22 -23.25
C ILE A 74 21.67 8.75 -23.41
N ALA A 75 22.96 8.43 -23.33
CA ALA A 75 23.47 7.06 -23.40
C ALA A 75 23.28 6.33 -22.06
N LEU A 76 22.32 5.40 -21.99
CA LEU A 76 22.02 4.62 -20.78
C LEU A 76 23.15 3.63 -20.44
N GLY A 77 23.92 3.21 -21.44
CA GLY A 77 25.03 2.28 -21.29
C GLY A 77 24.95 1.14 -22.31
N SER A 78 25.81 0.14 -22.14
CA SER A 78 25.83 -1.04 -23.01
C SER A 78 26.07 -2.31 -22.22
N ALA A 79 25.63 -3.43 -22.77
CA ALA A 79 25.85 -4.76 -22.22
C ALA A 79 26.02 -5.79 -23.35
N ALA A 80 26.55 -6.97 -23.01
CA ALA A 80 26.56 -8.08 -23.94
C ALA A 80 25.12 -8.49 -24.33
N CYS A 81 24.94 -8.90 -25.58
CA CYS A 81 23.68 -9.43 -26.10
C CYS A 81 23.19 -10.60 -25.22
N ALA A 82 21.95 -10.47 -24.72
CA ALA A 82 21.34 -11.44 -23.82
C ALA A 82 19.81 -11.46 -24.01
N ALA A 83 19.15 -12.54 -23.59
CA ALA A 83 17.69 -12.63 -23.59
C ALA A 83 17.04 -11.57 -22.69
N THR A 84 17.76 -11.11 -21.66
CA THR A 84 17.30 -10.07 -20.75
C THR A 84 18.46 -9.15 -20.43
N ILE A 85 18.25 -7.85 -20.63
CA ILE A 85 19.15 -6.78 -20.21
C ILE A 85 18.40 -5.89 -19.23
N THR A 86 19.06 -5.51 -18.14
CA THR A 86 18.55 -4.68 -17.06
C THR A 86 19.53 -3.52 -16.80
N PRO A 87 19.09 -2.46 -16.09
CA PRO A 87 19.98 -1.42 -15.59
C PRO A 87 21.19 -1.90 -14.79
N LEU A 88 21.14 -3.07 -14.11
CA LEU A 88 22.30 -3.69 -13.46
C LEU A 88 23.39 -4.05 -14.47
N GLN A 89 23.00 -4.71 -15.57
CA GLN A 89 23.94 -5.10 -16.62
C GLN A 89 24.51 -3.88 -17.34
N LEU A 90 23.71 -2.83 -17.57
CA LEU A 90 24.21 -1.58 -18.15
C LEU A 90 25.17 -0.82 -17.22
N ALA A 91 24.99 -0.95 -15.90
CA ALA A 91 25.87 -0.37 -14.90
C ALA A 91 27.12 -1.23 -14.62
N GLY A 92 27.09 -2.53 -14.98
CA GLY A 92 28.18 -3.47 -14.74
C GLY A 92 28.37 -3.83 -13.27
N VAL A 93 27.30 -3.82 -12.47
CA VAL A 93 27.32 -4.06 -11.02
C VAL A 93 26.19 -5.02 -10.62
N ALA A 94 26.26 -5.55 -9.40
CA ALA A 94 25.27 -6.48 -8.85
C ALA A 94 24.36 -5.86 -7.78
N ASP A 95 24.77 -4.75 -7.15
CA ASP A 95 23.99 -4.10 -6.09
C ASP A 95 22.99 -3.11 -6.70
N VAL A 96 21.69 -3.34 -6.43
CA VAL A 96 20.59 -2.46 -6.83
C VAL A 96 20.66 -1.06 -6.20
N LYS A 97 21.44 -0.90 -5.13
CA LYS A 97 21.68 0.40 -4.47
C LYS A 97 22.83 1.20 -5.06
N ASP A 98 23.63 0.61 -5.95
CA ASP A 98 24.73 1.34 -6.57
C ASP A 98 24.17 2.59 -7.28
N ALA A 99 24.80 3.75 -7.04
CA ALA A 99 24.36 5.02 -7.61
C ALA A 99 24.23 4.96 -9.14
N LYS A 100 25.09 4.17 -9.81
CA LYS A 100 25.04 3.93 -11.27
C LYS A 100 23.73 3.30 -11.70
N VAL A 101 23.21 2.35 -10.92
CA VAL A 101 21.93 1.68 -11.19
C VAL A 101 20.80 2.65 -10.92
N VAL A 102 20.76 3.24 -9.72
CA VAL A 102 19.68 4.14 -9.30
C VAL A 102 19.55 5.34 -10.23
N ASN A 103 20.65 5.92 -10.71
CA ASN A 103 20.62 7.02 -11.69
C ASN A 103 19.96 6.60 -13.02
N ARG A 104 20.18 5.36 -13.48
CA ARG A 104 19.54 4.83 -14.70
C ARG A 104 18.05 4.59 -14.50
N LEU A 105 17.68 3.98 -13.37
CA LEU A 105 16.27 3.78 -12.99
C LEU A 105 15.53 5.12 -12.94
N LEU A 106 16.16 6.11 -12.30
CA LEU A 106 15.63 7.45 -12.16
C LEU A 106 15.40 8.10 -13.54
N ALA A 107 16.35 7.98 -14.46
CA ALA A 107 16.19 8.51 -15.82
C ALA A 107 15.06 7.82 -16.59
N LEU A 108 14.99 6.48 -16.56
CA LEU A 108 13.97 5.71 -17.27
C LEU A 108 12.57 6.04 -16.75
N GLN A 109 12.35 5.91 -15.45
CA GLN A 109 11.04 6.07 -14.84
C GLN A 109 10.57 7.52 -14.79
N LEU A 110 11.47 8.52 -14.76
CA LEU A 110 11.08 9.93 -14.87
C LEU A 110 10.87 10.41 -16.31
N LEU A 111 11.30 9.65 -17.31
CA LEU A 111 11.03 9.92 -18.74
C LEU A 111 9.85 9.12 -19.30
N ASP A 112 9.28 8.24 -18.49
CA ASP A 112 8.04 7.53 -18.77
C ASP A 112 6.88 8.48 -19.07
N GLU A 113 6.05 8.18 -20.07
CA GLU A 113 5.02 9.09 -20.60
C GLU A 113 4.03 9.55 -19.52
N ASP A 114 3.59 8.64 -18.64
CA ASP A 114 2.57 8.91 -17.63
C ASP A 114 3.10 8.98 -16.19
N ASN A 115 4.39 8.73 -15.95
CA ASN A 115 5.02 8.69 -14.62
C ASN A 115 4.47 7.54 -13.75
N ASP A 116 4.12 6.41 -14.35
CA ASP A 116 3.61 5.22 -13.69
C ASP A 116 4.29 3.94 -14.22
N PRO A 117 5.48 3.61 -13.70
CA PRO A 117 6.26 2.49 -14.22
C PRO A 117 5.57 1.13 -14.00
N SER A 118 4.54 1.05 -13.14
CA SER A 118 3.81 -0.19 -12.86
C SER A 118 3.06 -0.76 -14.07
N ASN A 119 2.78 0.08 -15.08
CA ASN A 119 2.13 -0.33 -16.32
C ASN A 119 3.11 -0.48 -17.51
N GLY A 120 4.42 -0.36 -17.25
CA GLY A 120 5.48 -0.27 -18.24
C GLY A 120 6.15 1.10 -18.24
N ILE A 121 7.26 1.23 -18.97
CA ILE A 121 7.95 2.51 -19.17
C ILE A 121 7.87 2.83 -20.65
N LYS A 122 7.15 3.89 -21.02
CA LYS A 122 7.02 4.30 -22.40
C LYS A 122 7.73 5.61 -22.66
N ILE A 123 8.75 5.56 -23.52
CA ILE A 123 9.51 6.74 -23.93
C ILE A 123 8.92 7.32 -25.21
N ALA A 124 8.24 8.46 -25.09
CA ALA A 124 7.58 9.12 -26.21
C ALA A 124 8.58 9.67 -27.25
N ALA A 125 8.18 9.70 -28.52
CA ALA A 125 9.06 10.09 -29.63
C ALA A 125 9.48 11.57 -29.57
N ASP A 126 8.61 12.44 -29.10
CA ASP A 126 8.87 13.86 -28.87
C ASP A 126 9.88 14.08 -27.73
N VAL A 127 9.82 13.30 -26.66
CA VAL A 127 10.83 13.27 -25.59
C VAL A 127 12.19 12.90 -26.15
N LYS A 128 12.28 11.87 -26.99
CA LYS A 128 13.55 11.50 -27.65
C LYS A 128 14.10 12.63 -28.52
N ALA A 129 13.24 13.29 -29.28
CA ALA A 129 13.62 14.42 -30.12
C ALA A 129 14.13 15.60 -29.26
N ALA A 130 13.43 15.93 -28.18
CA ALA A 130 13.83 16.99 -27.25
C ALA A 130 15.17 16.71 -26.55
N LEU A 131 15.49 15.44 -26.32
CA LEU A 131 16.71 15.00 -25.64
C LEU A 131 17.86 14.64 -26.59
N ALA A 132 17.72 14.83 -27.92
CA ALA A 132 18.72 14.41 -28.91
C ALA A 132 20.12 15.02 -28.69
N GLY A 133 20.20 16.24 -28.16
CA GLY A 133 21.45 16.94 -27.83
C GLY A 133 21.81 16.92 -26.33
N LYS A 134 21.15 16.10 -25.53
CA LYS A 134 21.34 16.00 -24.07
C LYS A 134 22.22 14.81 -23.70
N SER A 135 22.74 14.82 -22.49
CA SER A 135 23.51 13.73 -21.90
C SER A 135 23.22 13.63 -20.40
N ALA A 136 23.63 12.52 -19.79
CA ALA A 136 23.59 12.33 -18.35
C ALA A 136 24.82 11.51 -17.91
N ASP A 137 25.47 11.92 -16.82
CA ASP A 137 26.55 11.14 -16.21
C ASP A 137 25.98 10.21 -15.15
N PHE A 138 25.72 8.96 -15.52
CA PHE A 138 25.20 7.97 -14.59
C PHE A 138 26.18 7.59 -13.48
N ASN A 139 27.47 7.96 -13.56
CA ASN A 139 28.43 7.73 -12.49
C ASN A 139 28.48 8.87 -11.46
N ALA A 140 27.77 9.97 -11.71
CA ALA A 140 27.74 11.12 -10.82
C ALA A 140 27.12 10.77 -9.46
N ALA A 141 27.55 11.50 -8.43
CA ALA A 141 26.92 11.46 -7.12
C ALA A 141 25.44 11.83 -7.21
N ALA A 142 24.62 11.32 -6.28
CA ALA A 142 23.16 11.46 -6.33
C ALA A 142 22.69 12.91 -6.51
N ALA A 143 23.24 13.86 -5.74
CA ALA A 143 22.86 15.27 -5.81
C ALA A 143 23.16 15.90 -7.18
N ASP A 144 24.34 15.62 -7.74
CA ASP A 144 24.76 16.14 -9.04
C ASP A 144 23.94 15.53 -10.17
N PHE A 145 23.69 14.22 -10.10
CA PHE A 145 22.82 13.54 -11.05
C PHE A 145 21.41 14.11 -11.01
N ASN A 146 20.80 14.26 -9.83
CA ASN A 146 19.45 14.81 -9.67
C ASN A 146 19.34 16.19 -10.32
N LYS A 147 20.32 17.07 -10.08
CA LYS A 147 20.36 18.41 -10.69
C LYS A 147 20.44 18.36 -12.21
N SER A 148 21.31 17.51 -12.75
CA SER A 148 21.45 17.35 -14.21
C SER A 148 20.19 16.74 -14.85
N MET A 149 19.57 15.77 -14.17
CA MET A 149 18.37 15.10 -14.64
C MET A 149 17.17 16.05 -14.63
N ALA A 150 17.02 16.91 -13.62
CA ALA A 150 15.98 17.94 -13.60
C ALA A 150 16.05 18.86 -14.82
N ALA A 151 17.26 19.23 -15.26
CA ALA A 151 17.45 20.03 -16.47
C ALA A 151 17.05 19.26 -17.75
N ASN A 152 17.29 17.95 -17.79
CA ASN A 152 16.83 17.10 -18.90
C ASN A 152 15.30 16.96 -18.91
N LEU A 153 14.65 16.77 -17.76
CA LEU A 153 13.19 16.73 -17.67
C LEU A 153 12.54 18.04 -18.10
N ALA A 154 13.08 19.19 -17.69
CA ALA A 154 12.60 20.49 -18.15
C ALA A 154 12.71 20.64 -19.67
N ALA A 155 13.76 20.08 -20.29
CA ALA A 155 13.90 20.06 -21.74
C ALA A 155 12.92 19.09 -22.43
N ALA A 156 12.56 17.98 -21.78
CA ALA A 156 11.56 17.03 -22.29
C ALA A 156 10.13 17.58 -22.27
N GLY A 157 9.84 18.60 -21.46
CA GLY A 157 8.58 19.35 -21.46
C GLY A 157 8.08 19.67 -20.05
N ALA A 158 7.06 20.54 -19.96
CA ALA A 158 6.55 21.04 -18.68
C ALA A 158 6.03 19.91 -17.76
N ALA A 159 5.35 18.90 -18.32
CA ALA A 159 4.85 17.76 -17.57
C ALA A 159 5.97 16.89 -16.95
N TYR A 160 7.12 16.80 -17.62
CA TYR A 160 8.29 16.10 -17.11
C TYR A 160 9.05 16.97 -16.08
N GLY A 161 9.23 18.26 -16.37
CA GLY A 161 9.91 19.20 -15.48
C GLY A 161 9.21 19.44 -14.14
N ALA A 162 7.91 19.13 -14.03
CA ALA A 162 7.16 19.18 -12.78
C ALA A 162 7.35 17.97 -11.87
N ARG A 163 8.06 16.92 -12.32
CA ARG A 163 8.26 15.68 -11.55
C ARG A 163 9.36 15.88 -10.50
N GLY A 164 9.10 15.43 -9.28
CA GLY A 164 10.04 15.53 -8.15
C GLY A 164 11.27 14.63 -8.34
N ILE A 165 12.44 15.13 -7.93
CA ILE A 165 13.68 14.36 -7.89
C ILE A 165 14.37 14.58 -6.54
N ASP A 166 14.18 13.63 -5.64
CA ASP A 166 14.71 13.63 -4.27
C ASP A 166 15.08 12.20 -3.83
N ASP A 167 15.49 12.05 -2.58
CA ASP A 167 15.88 10.76 -2.03
C ASP A 167 14.72 9.75 -1.96
N GLU A 168 13.48 10.23 -1.75
CA GLU A 168 12.29 9.38 -1.73
C GLU A 168 12.00 8.84 -3.13
N ARG A 169 12.07 9.70 -4.17
CA ARG A 169 11.96 9.26 -5.56
C ARG A 169 13.04 8.25 -5.93
N ARG A 170 14.28 8.45 -5.46
CA ARG A 170 15.39 7.48 -5.68
C ARG A 170 15.12 6.13 -5.02
N MET A 171 14.42 6.11 -3.89
CA MET A 171 13.99 4.86 -3.26
C MET A 171 12.83 4.20 -4.02
N LEU A 172 11.84 4.97 -4.48
CA LEU A 172 10.70 4.43 -5.25
C LEU A 172 11.13 3.76 -6.55
N VAL A 173 12.03 4.40 -7.31
CA VAL A 173 12.48 3.80 -8.58
C VAL A 173 13.25 2.50 -8.36
N ARG A 174 13.95 2.39 -7.22
CA ARG A 174 14.61 1.14 -6.80
C ARG A 174 13.58 0.09 -6.39
N GLU A 175 12.58 0.44 -5.59
CA GLU A 175 11.51 -0.49 -5.18
C GLU A 175 10.79 -1.09 -6.40
N HIS A 176 10.47 -0.28 -7.40
CA HIS A 176 9.91 -0.76 -8.67
C HIS A 176 10.83 -1.76 -9.38
N PHE A 177 12.13 -1.44 -9.43
CA PHE A 177 13.10 -2.31 -10.08
C PHE A 177 13.34 -3.63 -9.32
N GLU A 178 13.30 -3.60 -7.98
CA GLU A 178 13.36 -4.80 -7.15
C GLU A 178 12.17 -5.73 -7.44
N ASP A 179 10.97 -5.18 -7.62
CA ASP A 179 9.82 -5.97 -8.11
C ASP A 179 10.09 -6.54 -9.50
N THR A 180 10.61 -5.73 -10.45
CA THR A 180 10.93 -6.21 -11.80
C THR A 180 11.91 -7.39 -11.77
N LEU A 181 12.96 -7.31 -10.94
CA LEU A 181 13.92 -8.40 -10.76
C LEU A 181 13.25 -9.64 -10.18
N ALA A 182 12.33 -9.47 -9.23
CA ALA A 182 11.58 -10.58 -8.65
C ALA A 182 10.59 -11.22 -9.64
N SER A 183 9.81 -10.39 -10.35
CA SER A 183 8.65 -10.81 -11.12
C SER A 183 8.94 -11.17 -12.58
N LYS A 184 9.98 -10.58 -13.17
CA LYS A 184 10.34 -10.77 -14.60
C LYS A 184 11.67 -11.48 -14.79
N VAL A 185 12.63 -11.34 -13.87
CA VAL A 185 13.96 -11.98 -13.96
C VAL A 185 14.04 -13.27 -13.14
N GLY A 186 13.29 -13.34 -12.03
CA GLY A 186 13.38 -14.45 -11.08
C GLY A 186 14.60 -14.36 -10.16
N THR A 187 15.11 -13.15 -9.93
CA THR A 187 16.25 -12.85 -9.04
C THR A 187 15.87 -11.76 -8.04
N PRO A 188 14.95 -12.04 -7.09
CA PRO A 188 14.51 -11.04 -6.13
C PRO A 188 15.71 -10.46 -5.35
N ALA A 189 15.75 -9.14 -5.23
CA ALA A 189 16.75 -8.46 -4.42
C ALA A 189 16.48 -8.72 -2.93
N VAL A 190 17.53 -9.03 -2.17
CA VAL A 190 17.46 -9.24 -0.73
C VAL A 190 18.36 -8.23 -0.02
N GLU A 191 17.75 -7.39 0.79
CA GLU A 191 18.46 -6.38 1.57
C GLU A 191 18.55 -6.77 3.04
N ASN A 192 19.72 -6.59 3.66
CA ASN A 192 19.93 -6.92 5.06
C ASN A 192 20.02 -5.66 5.91
N PHE A 193 19.33 -5.65 7.05
CA PHE A 193 19.29 -4.55 8.00
C PHE A 193 19.53 -5.06 9.42
N THR A 194 20.17 -4.25 10.25
CA THR A 194 20.35 -4.53 11.68
C THR A 194 19.95 -3.30 12.47
N GLN A 195 19.03 -3.50 13.41
CA GLN A 195 18.58 -2.53 14.39
C GLN A 195 18.82 -3.07 15.79
N ALA A 196 18.63 -2.23 16.81
CA ALA A 196 18.94 -2.59 18.20
C ALA A 196 18.23 -3.87 18.68
N ALA A 197 16.98 -4.08 18.28
CA ALA A 197 16.18 -5.22 18.71
C ALA A 197 16.23 -6.42 17.75
N ALA A 198 16.48 -6.20 16.45
CA ALA A 198 16.36 -7.24 15.43
C ALA A 198 17.31 -7.02 14.24
N SER A 199 17.77 -8.14 13.66
CA SER A 199 18.37 -8.18 12.32
C SER A 199 17.44 -8.92 11.37
N VAL A 200 17.20 -8.31 10.21
CA VAL A 200 16.23 -8.78 9.21
C VAL A 200 16.82 -8.75 7.80
N SER A 201 16.33 -9.64 6.96
CA SER A 201 16.45 -9.54 5.50
C SER A 201 15.09 -9.23 4.89
N VAL A 202 15.04 -8.32 3.93
CA VAL A 202 13.81 -7.83 3.30
C VAL A 202 13.81 -8.17 1.81
N THR A 203 12.68 -8.68 1.32
CA THR A 203 12.39 -8.83 -0.11
C THR A 203 11.11 -8.06 -0.41
N ARG A 204 11.11 -7.26 -1.49
CA ARG A 204 10.01 -6.35 -1.83
C ARG A 204 9.36 -6.77 -3.14
N TYR A 205 8.04 -6.68 -3.17
CA TYR A 205 7.21 -6.94 -4.33
C TYR A 205 6.17 -5.82 -4.46
N GLN A 206 5.70 -5.61 -5.68
CA GLN A 206 4.46 -4.91 -5.95
C GLN A 206 3.40 -5.92 -6.38
N ILE A 207 2.20 -5.82 -5.81
CA ILE A 207 1.09 -6.71 -6.12
C ILE A 207 0.59 -6.39 -7.52
N GLN A 208 0.82 -7.30 -8.45
CA GLN A 208 0.34 -7.21 -9.82
C GLN A 208 -1.09 -7.73 -9.92
N ALA A 209 -1.91 -7.08 -10.77
CA ALA A 209 -3.26 -7.52 -11.07
C ALA A 209 -3.50 -7.49 -12.58
N ALA A 210 -4.21 -8.49 -13.10
CA ALA A 210 -4.70 -8.45 -14.47
C ALA A 210 -5.76 -7.35 -14.64
N ASN A 211 -5.87 -6.80 -15.86
CA ASN A 211 -6.84 -5.73 -16.18
C ASN A 211 -8.29 -6.07 -15.78
N SER A 212 -8.66 -7.36 -15.76
CA SER A 212 -10.00 -7.82 -15.35
C SER A 212 -10.32 -7.55 -13.87
N PHE A 213 -9.32 -7.28 -13.04
CA PHE A 213 -9.51 -6.96 -11.63
C PHE A 213 -9.59 -5.45 -11.35
N TYR A 214 -9.34 -4.59 -12.34
CA TYR A 214 -9.47 -3.15 -12.15
C TYR A 214 -10.92 -2.80 -11.83
N ILE A 215 -11.09 -1.90 -10.87
CA ILE A 215 -12.39 -1.44 -10.40
C ILE A 215 -12.85 -0.33 -11.34
N PRO A 216 -13.93 -0.51 -12.10
CA PRO A 216 -14.36 0.51 -13.07
C PRO A 216 -14.72 1.82 -12.38
N TYR A 217 -14.24 2.93 -12.93
CA TYR A 217 -14.79 4.24 -12.58
C TYR A 217 -16.23 4.34 -13.11
N GLU A 218 -17.18 4.58 -12.21
CA GLU A 218 -18.60 4.55 -12.54
C GLU A 218 -19.18 5.91 -12.95
N GLY A 219 -18.33 6.94 -12.95
CA GLY A 219 -18.70 8.33 -13.20
C GLY A 219 -18.55 8.77 -14.65
N SER A 220 -18.75 10.06 -14.88
CA SER A 220 -18.77 10.67 -16.22
C SER A 220 -17.69 11.72 -16.43
N ASN A 221 -16.91 12.07 -15.41
CA ASN A 221 -15.85 13.06 -15.54
C ASN A 221 -14.75 12.60 -16.51
N ALA A 222 -14.60 13.31 -17.63
CA ALA A 222 -13.64 12.96 -18.68
C ALA A 222 -12.17 13.03 -18.21
N LYS A 223 -11.84 13.91 -17.26
CA LYS A 223 -10.49 14.03 -16.73
C LYS A 223 -10.15 12.89 -15.77
N VAL A 224 -11.13 12.40 -15.01
CA VAL A 224 -10.97 11.17 -14.21
C VAL A 224 -10.76 9.97 -15.13
N LYS A 225 -11.57 9.82 -16.19
CA LYS A 225 -11.39 8.74 -17.18
C LYS A 225 -10.02 8.76 -17.86
N ALA A 226 -9.49 9.95 -18.14
CA ALA A 226 -8.16 10.09 -18.74
C ALA A 226 -7.04 9.68 -17.78
N GLU A 227 -7.20 9.95 -16.47
CA GLU A 227 -6.22 9.54 -15.45
C GLU A 227 -6.33 8.06 -15.06
N PHE A 228 -7.53 7.48 -15.14
CA PHE A 228 -7.82 6.09 -14.78
C PHE A 228 -8.47 5.35 -15.96
N PRO A 229 -7.75 5.13 -17.08
CA PRO A 229 -8.32 4.57 -18.31
C PRO A 229 -8.85 3.15 -18.15
N LEU A 230 -8.28 2.37 -17.21
CA LEU A 230 -8.75 1.03 -16.85
C LEU A 230 -9.65 1.02 -15.61
N GLY A 231 -9.89 2.18 -14.98
CA GLY A 231 -10.39 2.27 -13.62
C GLY A 231 -9.27 2.26 -12.58
N PHE A 232 -9.60 1.87 -11.35
CA PHE A 232 -8.67 1.86 -10.22
C PHE A 232 -8.00 0.50 -10.08
N LEU A 233 -6.69 0.49 -9.83
CA LEU A 233 -5.99 -0.72 -9.41
C LEU A 233 -6.61 -1.19 -8.08
N PRO A 234 -6.95 -2.47 -7.92
CA PRO A 234 -7.54 -2.93 -6.68
C PRO A 234 -6.52 -2.87 -5.53
N SER A 235 -6.93 -2.31 -4.38
CA SER A 235 -6.17 -2.31 -3.14
C SER A 235 -6.54 -3.52 -2.30
N TYR A 236 -5.65 -4.51 -2.15
CA TYR A 236 -5.80 -5.63 -1.20
C TYR A 236 -4.84 -5.45 -0.01
N GLY A 237 -4.79 -4.22 0.48
CA GLY A 237 -3.78 -3.73 1.41
C GLY A 237 -4.24 -3.53 2.85
N SER A 238 -5.56 -3.44 3.09
CA SER A 238 -6.10 -3.20 4.43
C SER A 238 -5.66 -4.29 5.39
N ALA A 239 -5.72 -5.55 4.96
CA ALA A 239 -5.25 -6.67 5.76
C ALA A 239 -4.59 -7.77 4.95
N LEU A 240 -3.83 -8.62 5.64
CA LEU A 240 -3.24 -9.82 5.08
C LEU A 240 -3.33 -10.99 6.07
N ALA A 241 -3.80 -12.16 5.62
CA ALA A 241 -3.69 -13.41 6.36
C ALA A 241 -3.00 -14.47 5.53
N PHE A 242 -2.06 -15.22 6.13
CA PHE A 242 -1.40 -16.32 5.45
C PHE A 242 -2.37 -17.49 5.23
N LYS A 243 -2.62 -17.83 3.96
CA LYS A 243 -3.48 -18.95 3.55
C LYS A 243 -2.72 -20.27 3.58
N GLY A 244 -1.45 -20.24 3.18
CA GLY A 244 -0.57 -21.40 3.20
C GLY A 244 0.45 -21.39 2.06
N VAL A 245 1.08 -22.55 1.86
CA VAL A 245 2.01 -22.80 0.76
C VAL A 245 1.31 -23.70 -0.26
N ALA A 246 1.25 -23.26 -1.51
CA ALA A 246 0.73 -24.04 -2.61
C ALA A 246 1.65 -25.24 -2.91
N ALA A 247 1.14 -26.24 -3.66
CA ALA A 247 1.88 -27.47 -3.95
C ALA A 247 3.21 -27.24 -4.71
N ASN A 248 3.33 -26.12 -5.43
CA ASN A 248 4.53 -25.71 -6.17
C ASN A 248 5.52 -24.90 -5.31
N GLY A 249 5.22 -24.64 -4.04
CA GLY A 249 6.05 -23.87 -3.13
C GLY A 249 5.72 -22.38 -3.06
N ASP A 250 4.77 -21.89 -3.87
CA ASP A 250 4.37 -20.49 -3.83
C ASP A 250 3.61 -20.17 -2.53
N LEU A 251 3.80 -18.97 -2.00
CA LEU A 251 3.07 -18.50 -0.83
C LEU A 251 1.71 -17.97 -1.26
N GLU A 252 0.64 -18.32 -0.54
CA GLU A 252 -0.69 -17.77 -0.76
C GLU A 252 -1.16 -16.98 0.47
N PHE A 253 -1.80 -15.86 0.19
CA PHE A 253 -2.36 -14.96 1.20
C PHE A 253 -3.80 -14.63 0.87
N TYR A 254 -4.63 -14.48 1.89
CA TYR A 254 -5.86 -13.70 1.81
C TYR A 254 -5.50 -12.22 1.99
N GLY A 255 -5.70 -11.41 0.96
CA GLY A 255 -5.64 -9.94 1.08
C GLY A 255 -7.04 -9.38 1.21
N LEU A 256 -7.22 -8.28 1.96
CA LEU A 256 -8.51 -7.63 2.16
C LEU A 256 -8.50 -6.22 1.54
N THR A 257 -9.57 -5.86 0.84
CA THR A 257 -9.77 -4.47 0.40
C THR A 257 -10.41 -3.63 1.50
N ASP A 258 -10.19 -2.32 1.48
CA ASP A 258 -11.01 -1.37 2.22
C ASP A 258 -12.45 -1.30 1.62
N ARG A 259 -13.26 -0.31 2.04
CA ARG A 259 -14.56 0.09 1.50
C ARG A 259 -14.60 0.43 0.01
N GLY A 260 -13.49 0.32 -0.71
CA GLY A 260 -13.40 0.62 -2.13
C GLY A 260 -12.80 1.99 -2.42
N PRO A 261 -12.61 2.32 -3.72
CA PRO A 261 -12.11 3.61 -4.16
C PRO A 261 -12.93 4.74 -3.54
N ASN A 262 -12.31 5.50 -2.64
CA ASN A 262 -12.92 6.60 -1.93
C ASN A 262 -11.91 7.72 -1.68
N GLY A 263 -12.39 8.94 -1.48
CA GLY A 263 -11.54 10.07 -1.11
C GLY A 263 -12.28 11.10 -0.27
N ASP A 264 -11.52 11.92 0.44
CA ASP A 264 -12.09 13.04 1.19
C ASP A 264 -12.92 13.95 0.28
N GLY A 265 -14.06 14.41 0.79
CA GLY A 265 -14.98 15.30 0.10
C GLY A 265 -15.11 16.66 0.78
N PRO A 266 -15.80 17.61 0.13
CA PRO A 266 -16.16 18.89 0.75
C PRO A 266 -17.21 18.71 1.83
N ASN A 267 -17.47 19.76 2.60
CA ASN A 267 -18.66 19.84 3.43
C ASN A 267 -19.87 20.12 2.53
N VAL A 268 -20.90 19.28 2.63
CA VAL A 268 -22.14 19.37 1.83
C VAL A 268 -23.32 19.75 2.73
N PRO A 269 -24.44 20.28 2.19
CA PRO A 269 -25.65 20.49 2.98
C PRO A 269 -26.07 19.21 3.69
N ASN A 270 -26.35 19.30 4.99
CA ASN A 270 -26.74 18.14 5.79
C ASN A 270 -28.06 17.56 5.27
N PRO A 271 -28.10 16.30 4.78
CA PRO A 271 -29.31 15.73 4.20
C PRO A 271 -30.43 15.52 5.23
N ASN A 272 -30.10 15.50 6.53
CA ASN A 272 -31.02 15.21 7.62
C ASN A 272 -31.25 16.41 8.55
N GLY A 273 -30.84 17.63 8.17
CA GLY A 273 -30.94 18.78 9.07
C GLY A 273 -30.47 20.08 8.47
N THR A 274 -30.08 21.01 9.36
CA THR A 274 -29.51 22.30 8.98
C THR A 274 -27.98 22.25 9.02
N GLY A 275 -27.33 23.19 8.34
CA GLY A 275 -25.87 23.30 8.29
C GLY A 275 -25.23 22.35 7.27
N THR A 276 -23.96 22.04 7.48
CA THR A 276 -23.16 21.19 6.60
C THR A 276 -22.61 19.98 7.35
N MET A 277 -22.25 18.95 6.58
CA MET A 277 -21.62 17.72 7.06
C MET A 277 -20.48 17.35 6.11
N GLY A 278 -19.40 16.77 6.64
CA GLY A 278 -18.31 16.27 5.81
C GLY A 278 -18.79 15.16 4.87
N ALA A 279 -18.26 15.15 3.65
CA ALA A 279 -18.58 14.11 2.66
C ALA A 279 -17.38 13.21 2.36
N LYS A 280 -17.67 12.04 1.80
CA LYS A 280 -16.71 11.16 1.11
C LYS A 280 -17.14 10.95 -0.32
N ILE A 281 -16.19 11.04 -1.24
CA ILE A 281 -16.42 10.82 -2.66
C ILE A 281 -16.20 9.34 -2.96
N PHE A 282 -17.19 8.68 -3.56
CA PHE A 282 -17.13 7.27 -3.94
C PHE A 282 -17.13 7.13 -5.47
N PRO A 283 -15.99 7.20 -6.18
CA PRO A 283 -15.93 7.09 -7.64
C PRO A 283 -16.39 5.72 -8.21
N ALA A 284 -16.50 4.69 -7.37
CA ALA A 284 -17.05 3.37 -7.73
C ALA A 284 -18.06 2.90 -6.66
N PRO A 285 -19.24 3.55 -6.57
CA PRO A 285 -20.17 3.35 -5.46
C PRO A 285 -20.84 1.96 -5.47
N GLY A 286 -20.79 1.21 -6.57
CA GLY A 286 -21.23 -0.18 -6.65
C GLY A 286 -20.22 -1.19 -6.08
N PHE A 287 -19.06 -0.74 -5.60
CA PHE A 287 -18.03 -1.61 -5.04
C PHE A 287 -18.50 -2.29 -3.75
N ALA A 288 -18.15 -3.57 -3.65
CA ALA A 288 -18.30 -4.38 -2.45
C ALA A 288 -16.92 -4.79 -1.97
N PRO A 289 -16.57 -4.54 -0.68
CA PRO A 289 -15.33 -5.03 -0.09
C PRO A 289 -15.13 -6.52 -0.36
N ALA A 290 -13.89 -6.92 -0.62
CA ALA A 290 -13.57 -8.24 -1.13
C ALA A 290 -12.30 -8.82 -0.48
N VAL A 291 -12.26 -10.14 -0.43
CA VAL A 291 -11.08 -10.91 -0.05
C VAL A 291 -10.44 -11.47 -1.32
N GLY A 292 -9.19 -11.12 -1.57
CA GLY A 292 -8.40 -11.60 -2.69
C GLY A 292 -7.47 -12.72 -2.31
N ILE A 293 -7.06 -13.54 -3.28
CA ILE A 293 -5.91 -14.44 -3.11
C ILE A 293 -4.72 -13.79 -3.78
N ILE A 294 -3.67 -13.51 -3.01
CA ILE A 294 -2.38 -13.03 -3.51
C ILE A 294 -1.39 -14.20 -3.46
N THR A 295 -0.75 -14.48 -4.59
CA THR A 295 0.28 -15.52 -4.70
C THR A 295 1.64 -14.86 -4.84
N VAL A 296 2.62 -15.29 -4.04
CA VAL A 296 4.02 -14.85 -4.16
C VAL A 296 4.87 -16.04 -4.59
N GLY A 297 5.43 -15.94 -5.79
CA GLY A 297 6.22 -17.00 -6.43
C GLY A 297 7.15 -16.46 -7.51
N LYS A 298 7.46 -17.27 -8.51
CA LYS A 298 8.37 -16.89 -9.62
C LYS A 298 7.89 -15.68 -10.45
N ALA A 299 6.59 -15.38 -10.42
CA ALA A 299 5.98 -14.24 -11.11
C ALA A 299 5.91 -12.98 -10.25
N GLY A 300 6.53 -12.98 -9.05
CA GLY A 300 6.37 -11.93 -8.05
C GLY A 300 5.09 -12.11 -7.24
N ALA A 301 4.56 -11.01 -6.69
CA ALA A 301 3.26 -10.99 -6.02
C ALA A 301 2.15 -10.73 -7.05
N VAL A 302 1.17 -11.63 -7.14
CA VAL A 302 0.08 -11.56 -8.14
C VAL A 302 -1.27 -11.82 -7.47
N LEU A 303 -2.25 -10.95 -7.71
CA LEU A 303 -3.65 -11.19 -7.38
C LEU A 303 -4.23 -12.25 -8.33
N SER A 304 -4.59 -13.41 -7.79
CA SER A 304 -5.10 -14.56 -8.56
C SER A 304 -6.62 -14.68 -8.52
N SER A 305 -7.29 -14.16 -7.49
CA SER A 305 -8.75 -14.14 -7.40
C SER A 305 -9.26 -13.01 -6.52
N SER A 306 -10.54 -12.66 -6.69
CA SER A 306 -11.28 -11.72 -5.84
C SER A 306 -12.63 -12.31 -5.47
N MET A 307 -12.95 -12.32 -4.18
CA MET A 307 -14.22 -12.80 -3.63
C MET A 307 -14.92 -11.66 -2.87
N PRO A 308 -15.99 -11.08 -3.41
CA PRO A 308 -16.78 -10.08 -2.71
C PRO A 308 -17.37 -10.63 -1.41
N ILE A 309 -17.36 -9.81 -0.37
CA ILE A 309 -18.06 -10.04 0.88
C ILE A 309 -19.56 -9.88 0.62
N LYS A 310 -20.36 -10.77 1.22
CA LYS A 310 -21.80 -10.87 0.97
C LYS A 310 -22.57 -10.90 2.28
N VAL A 311 -23.62 -10.10 2.39
CA VAL A 311 -24.53 -10.14 3.55
C VAL A 311 -25.43 -11.39 3.53
N ALA A 312 -25.67 -11.95 2.34
CA ALA A 312 -26.37 -13.22 2.13
C ALA A 312 -25.97 -13.82 0.77
N ALA A 313 -26.34 -15.07 0.49
CA ALA A 313 -26.11 -15.67 -0.82
C ALA A 313 -26.71 -14.80 -1.94
N GLY A 314 -25.87 -14.37 -2.89
CA GLY A 314 -26.27 -13.50 -4.01
C GLY A 314 -26.43 -12.01 -3.68
N VAL A 315 -26.23 -11.58 -2.42
CA VAL A 315 -26.35 -10.19 -2.00
C VAL A 315 -25.02 -9.69 -1.45
N ASN A 316 -24.33 -8.85 -2.21
CA ASN A 316 -23.07 -8.25 -1.79
C ASN A 316 -23.25 -7.30 -0.60
N SER A 317 -22.19 -7.12 0.19
CA SER A 317 -22.05 -5.94 1.04
C SER A 317 -21.84 -4.69 0.17
N SER A 318 -21.67 -3.54 0.81
CA SER A 318 -21.36 -2.28 0.14
C SER A 318 -20.22 -1.59 0.87
N GLY A 319 -19.41 -0.83 0.14
CA GLY A 319 -18.45 0.10 0.75
C GLY A 319 -19.03 1.43 1.19
N LEU A 320 -20.30 1.70 0.88
CA LEU A 320 -20.91 3.00 1.15
C LEU A 320 -21.22 3.18 2.64
N ALA A 321 -21.18 4.44 3.07
CA ALA A 321 -21.42 4.83 4.46
C ALA A 321 -22.77 4.33 5.00
N ILE A 322 -22.76 3.94 6.28
CA ILE A 322 -23.96 3.48 7.00
C ILE A 322 -24.90 4.66 7.32
N PRO A 323 -26.24 4.51 7.23
CA PRO A 323 -27.21 5.57 7.52
C PRO A 323 -27.05 6.27 8.88
N ALA A 324 -27.33 7.57 8.90
CA ALA A 324 -27.32 8.36 10.14
C ALA A 324 -28.26 7.78 11.21
N GLY A 325 -27.84 7.87 12.48
CA GLY A 325 -28.62 7.38 13.63
C GLY A 325 -28.55 5.86 13.85
N THR A 326 -27.80 5.12 13.04
CA THR A 326 -27.55 3.69 13.25
C THR A 326 -26.14 3.44 13.79
N LEU A 327 -25.98 2.31 14.49
CA LEU A 327 -24.67 1.88 14.96
C LEU A 327 -23.75 1.65 13.77
N GLY A 328 -22.62 2.32 13.83
CA GLY A 328 -21.57 2.25 12.83
C GLY A 328 -21.55 3.43 11.84
N ASN A 329 -22.46 4.40 11.97
CA ASN A 329 -22.41 5.63 11.19
C ASN A 329 -21.07 6.36 11.38
N SER A 330 -20.44 6.74 10.27
CA SER A 330 -19.16 7.47 10.20
C SER A 330 -19.33 8.99 10.24
N ALA A 331 -20.57 9.51 10.36
CA ALA A 331 -20.90 10.93 10.28
C ALA A 331 -20.42 11.62 8.99
N GLU A 332 -20.31 10.85 7.91
CA GLU A 332 -19.96 11.32 6.57
C GLU A 332 -21.14 11.15 5.61
N VAL A 333 -21.22 12.00 4.59
CA VAL A 333 -22.22 11.92 3.52
C VAL A 333 -21.58 11.31 2.27
N PRO A 334 -22.11 10.20 1.72
CA PRO A 334 -21.59 9.65 0.48
C PRO A 334 -21.96 10.58 -0.69
N VAL A 335 -20.99 10.97 -1.49
CA VAL A 335 -21.19 11.78 -2.70
C VAL A 335 -20.46 11.18 -3.89
N PHE A 336 -20.82 11.68 -5.07
CA PHE A 336 -20.25 11.26 -6.35
C PHE A 336 -19.61 12.44 -7.10
N ASP A 337 -19.45 12.35 -8.42
CA ASP A 337 -18.84 13.38 -9.27
C ASP A 337 -19.42 14.80 -9.08
N ALA A 338 -20.71 14.88 -8.78
CA ALA A 338 -21.40 16.16 -8.62
C ALA A 338 -21.16 16.82 -7.26
N MET A 339 -20.38 16.21 -6.35
CA MET A 339 -20.09 16.74 -5.00
C MET A 339 -21.33 17.09 -4.18
N LYS A 340 -22.44 16.40 -4.43
CA LYS A 340 -23.70 16.57 -3.70
C LYS A 340 -24.30 15.21 -3.36
N TYR A 341 -25.06 15.17 -2.28
CA TYR A 341 -25.87 14.02 -1.95
C TYR A 341 -27.11 13.97 -2.85
N ASP A 342 -27.36 12.81 -3.44
CA ASP A 342 -28.57 12.52 -4.21
C ASP A 342 -29.13 11.18 -3.76
N ALA A 343 -30.28 11.19 -3.09
CA ALA A 343 -30.92 9.98 -2.58
C ALA A 343 -31.38 9.02 -3.68
N ASN A 344 -31.49 9.48 -4.93
CA ASN A 344 -31.79 8.65 -6.10
C ASN A 344 -30.54 8.36 -6.95
N GLY A 345 -29.37 8.81 -6.49
CA GLY A 345 -28.09 8.61 -7.15
C GLY A 345 -27.47 7.25 -6.85
N LYS A 346 -26.22 7.08 -7.27
CA LYS A 346 -25.46 5.84 -7.02
C LYS A 346 -24.81 5.80 -5.64
N ALA A 347 -24.28 6.94 -5.18
CA ALA A 347 -23.63 7.07 -3.88
C ALA A 347 -24.69 7.45 -2.82
N VAL A 348 -25.27 6.43 -2.19
CA VAL A 348 -26.31 6.55 -1.16
C VAL A 348 -25.89 5.83 0.12
N PHE A 349 -26.53 6.14 1.25
CA PHE A 349 -26.27 5.38 2.47
C PHE A 349 -26.70 3.92 2.34
N SER A 350 -25.91 2.99 2.90
CA SER A 350 -26.18 1.55 2.84
C SER A 350 -26.14 0.90 4.22
N ALA A 351 -27.22 0.22 4.62
CA ALA A 351 -27.23 -0.58 5.85
C ALA A 351 -26.28 -1.79 5.80
N ASN A 352 -25.84 -2.16 4.60
CA ASN A 352 -24.87 -3.21 4.33
C ASN A 352 -23.44 -2.66 4.18
N GLY A 353 -23.22 -1.40 4.55
CA GLY A 353 -21.91 -0.74 4.55
C GLY A 353 -20.89 -1.48 5.41
N LEU A 354 -19.68 -1.67 4.86
CA LEU A 354 -18.51 -2.16 5.56
C LEU A 354 -17.26 -1.38 5.12
N ASP A 355 -16.40 -1.12 6.11
CA ASP A 355 -15.12 -0.42 6.06
C ASP A 355 -14.09 -1.37 6.67
N THR A 356 -13.64 -2.35 5.89
CA THR A 356 -12.98 -3.56 6.43
C THR A 356 -11.47 -3.37 6.60
N GLU A 357 -10.95 -3.67 7.80
CA GLU A 357 -9.57 -3.30 8.18
C GLU A 357 -8.63 -4.50 8.43
N SER A 358 -9.02 -5.51 9.21
CA SER A 358 -8.18 -6.71 9.45
C SER A 358 -8.82 -7.99 8.95
N VAL A 359 -8.00 -9.02 8.72
CA VAL A 359 -8.47 -10.37 8.40
C VAL A 359 -7.63 -11.43 9.12
N ALA A 360 -8.30 -12.35 9.82
CA ALA A 360 -7.68 -13.52 10.43
C ALA A 360 -8.29 -14.80 9.85
N PHE A 361 -7.42 -15.69 9.34
CA PHE A 361 -7.86 -16.98 8.81
C PHE A 361 -7.97 -18.03 9.93
N ASP A 362 -9.20 -18.41 10.26
CA ASP A 362 -9.50 -19.48 11.19
C ASP A 362 -9.69 -20.80 10.45
N LYS A 363 -8.57 -21.51 10.23
CA LYS A 363 -8.56 -22.81 9.56
C LYS A 363 -9.38 -23.86 10.31
N LYS A 364 -9.46 -23.78 11.64
CA LYS A 364 -10.21 -24.74 12.48
C LYS A 364 -11.70 -24.63 12.20
N ARG A 365 -12.21 -23.41 11.99
CA ARG A 365 -13.63 -23.14 11.74
C ARG A 365 -13.97 -22.91 10.27
N ASN A 366 -12.99 -22.97 9.37
CA ASN A 366 -13.10 -22.62 7.96
C ASN A 366 -13.74 -21.24 7.75
N ALA A 367 -13.28 -20.24 8.52
CA ALA A 367 -13.83 -18.89 8.51
C ALA A 367 -12.74 -17.85 8.36
N LEU A 368 -13.11 -16.71 7.77
CA LEU A 368 -12.35 -15.47 7.84
C LEU A 368 -13.02 -14.58 8.88
N TRP A 369 -12.26 -14.15 9.87
CA TRP A 369 -12.69 -13.12 10.81
C TRP A 369 -12.21 -11.79 10.28
N VAL A 370 -13.10 -10.83 10.12
CA VAL A 370 -12.79 -9.50 9.59
C VAL A 370 -13.20 -8.43 10.61
N SER A 371 -12.33 -7.46 10.87
CA SER A 371 -12.74 -6.24 11.59
C SER A 371 -13.29 -5.20 10.63
N ASP A 372 -14.06 -4.27 11.18
CA ASP A 372 -14.65 -3.18 10.44
C ASP A 372 -14.51 -1.87 11.23
N GLU A 373 -14.21 -0.78 10.53
CA GLU A 373 -14.02 0.56 11.07
C GLU A 373 -15.34 1.28 11.33
N TYR A 374 -16.35 1.06 10.50
CA TYR A 374 -17.67 1.62 10.69
C TYR A 374 -18.23 1.25 12.07
N GLY A 375 -18.21 0.01 12.53
CA GLY A 375 -18.99 -0.42 13.70
C GLY A 375 -18.54 -0.02 15.11
N PRO A 376 -17.26 -0.12 15.46
CA PRO A 376 -16.42 -1.19 14.96
C PRO A 376 -17.14 -2.55 14.99
N PHE A 377 -16.93 -3.43 14.02
CA PHE A 377 -17.51 -4.78 14.06
C PHE A 377 -16.44 -5.86 14.06
N ILE A 378 -16.79 -7.04 14.56
CA ILE A 378 -16.14 -8.30 14.20
C ILE A 378 -17.13 -9.07 13.33
N VAL A 379 -16.71 -9.45 12.14
CA VAL A 379 -17.53 -10.14 11.14
C VAL A 379 -16.94 -11.53 10.89
N LYS A 380 -17.75 -12.56 11.06
CA LYS A 380 -17.39 -13.93 10.68
C LYS A 380 -17.88 -14.19 9.27
N ILE A 381 -16.96 -14.53 8.37
CA ILE A 381 -17.22 -14.75 6.95
C ILE A 381 -16.89 -16.20 6.61
N ASP A 382 -17.76 -16.85 5.84
CA ASP A 382 -17.47 -18.14 5.25
C ASP A 382 -16.33 -18.01 4.22
N ALA A 383 -15.21 -18.70 4.45
CA ALA A 383 -13.99 -18.54 3.66
C ALA A 383 -14.13 -19.00 2.20
N ALA A 384 -15.14 -19.81 1.87
CA ALA A 384 -15.36 -20.34 0.53
C ALA A 384 -16.32 -19.48 -0.30
N THR A 385 -17.31 -18.84 0.34
CA THR A 385 -18.41 -18.15 -0.35
C THR A 385 -18.40 -16.64 -0.18
N GLY A 386 -17.69 -16.13 0.83
CA GLY A 386 -17.69 -14.72 1.22
C GLY A 386 -18.95 -14.29 1.96
N VAL A 387 -19.83 -15.22 2.33
CA VAL A 387 -21.09 -14.91 3.04
C VAL A 387 -20.82 -14.67 4.51
N ILE A 388 -21.32 -13.55 5.03
CA ILE A 388 -21.31 -13.22 6.45
C ILE A 388 -22.20 -14.21 7.21
N GLN A 389 -21.59 -14.91 8.16
CA GLN A 389 -22.26 -15.85 9.06
C GLN A 389 -22.72 -15.16 10.35
N SER A 390 -21.97 -14.18 10.84
CA SER A 390 -22.26 -13.45 12.07
C SER A 390 -21.57 -12.09 12.07
N ARG A 391 -22.18 -11.11 12.74
CA ARG A 391 -21.63 -9.75 12.95
C ARG A 391 -21.82 -9.37 14.41
N TYR A 392 -20.72 -9.02 15.06
CA TYR A 392 -20.67 -8.58 16.45
C TYR A 392 -20.40 -7.08 16.50
N ALA A 393 -21.06 -6.39 17.42
CA ALA A 393 -21.09 -4.93 17.47
C ALA A 393 -21.03 -4.43 18.92
N PRO A 394 -20.74 -3.14 19.16
CA PRO A 394 -20.83 -2.56 20.49
C PRO A 394 -22.17 -2.85 21.17
N GLY A 395 -22.14 -3.49 22.34
CA GLY A 395 -23.34 -3.90 23.09
C GLY A 395 -23.96 -5.21 22.62
N SER A 396 -23.43 -5.83 21.56
CA SER A 396 -23.85 -7.12 21.01
C SER A 396 -22.61 -7.95 20.65
N GLY A 397 -22.01 -8.59 21.67
CA GLY A 397 -20.77 -9.36 21.56
C GLY A 397 -19.50 -8.53 21.81
N LEU A 398 -19.48 -7.24 21.42
CA LEU A 398 -18.38 -6.30 21.75
C LEU A 398 -18.73 -5.39 22.93
N PRO A 399 -17.74 -4.82 23.64
CA PRO A 399 -18.00 -3.88 24.73
C PRO A 399 -18.81 -2.68 24.24
N ALA A 400 -19.87 -2.31 24.98
CA ALA A 400 -20.75 -1.20 24.59
C ALA A 400 -19.99 0.14 24.43
N ILE A 401 -18.91 0.33 25.20
CA ILE A 401 -18.06 1.52 25.13
C ILE A 401 -17.37 1.70 23.76
N PHE A 402 -17.25 0.65 22.94
CA PHE A 402 -16.68 0.75 21.59
C PHE A 402 -17.55 1.59 20.64
N ALA A 403 -18.81 1.84 20.97
CA ALA A 403 -19.65 2.83 20.26
C ALA A 403 -19.08 4.27 20.35
N LYS A 404 -18.17 4.52 21.31
CA LYS A 404 -17.41 5.77 21.43
C LYS A 404 -16.13 5.79 20.58
N ARG A 405 -15.92 4.86 19.65
CA ARG A 405 -14.84 4.97 18.67
C ARG A 405 -14.90 6.33 17.97
N ARG A 406 -13.75 6.89 17.57
CA ARG A 406 -13.78 8.08 16.71
C ARG A 406 -14.23 7.64 15.32
N ALA A 407 -14.97 8.50 14.62
CA ALA A 407 -15.28 8.24 13.21
C ALA A 407 -13.98 8.11 12.42
N ASN A 408 -13.93 7.15 11.50
CA ASN A 408 -12.74 6.79 10.74
C ASN A 408 -11.53 6.45 11.63
N ARG A 409 -11.74 5.92 12.85
CA ARG A 409 -10.71 5.30 13.71
C ARG A 409 -11.32 4.11 14.48
N GLY A 410 -11.80 3.12 13.74
CA GLY A 410 -12.53 1.97 14.30
C GLY A 410 -11.63 0.84 14.81
N MET A 411 -12.03 -0.42 14.62
CA MET A 411 -11.21 -1.57 14.99
C MET A 411 -10.27 -1.90 13.83
N GLU A 412 -8.99 -1.57 13.99
CA GLU A 412 -8.01 -1.76 12.93
C GLU A 412 -7.49 -3.19 12.90
N GLY A 413 -6.67 -3.56 13.88
CA GLY A 413 -5.98 -4.84 13.91
C GLY A 413 -6.72 -5.92 14.69
N MET A 414 -6.64 -7.15 14.18
CA MET A 414 -7.18 -8.35 14.84
C MET A 414 -6.32 -9.57 14.50
N ALA A 415 -6.05 -10.40 15.50
CA ALA A 415 -5.33 -11.66 15.32
C ALA A 415 -6.03 -12.81 16.04
N LEU A 416 -6.00 -14.00 15.42
CA LEU A 416 -6.35 -15.25 16.08
C LEU A 416 -5.12 -15.82 16.80
N ASP A 417 -5.14 -15.84 18.13
CA ASP A 417 -4.17 -16.61 18.91
C ASP A 417 -4.61 -18.08 18.94
N THR A 418 -3.95 -18.89 18.12
CA THR A 418 -4.24 -20.33 18.01
C THR A 418 -3.86 -21.12 19.27
N ALA A 419 -3.03 -20.57 20.17
CA ALA A 419 -2.68 -21.22 21.42
C ALA A 419 -3.81 -21.14 22.46
N THR A 420 -4.58 -20.04 22.45
CA THR A 420 -5.71 -19.81 23.37
C THR A 420 -7.07 -20.01 22.68
N ASP A 421 -7.10 -20.12 21.35
CA ASP A 421 -8.29 -20.16 20.50
C ASP A 421 -9.19 -18.92 20.71
N LYS A 422 -8.56 -17.75 20.89
CA LYS A 422 -9.20 -16.45 21.06
C LYS A 422 -8.78 -15.47 19.97
N LEU A 423 -9.70 -14.59 19.61
CA LEU A 423 -9.37 -13.40 18.83
C LEU A 423 -8.93 -12.29 19.78
N HIS A 424 -7.90 -11.57 19.39
CA HIS A 424 -7.53 -10.32 20.02
C HIS A 424 -7.76 -9.20 19.01
N GLY A 425 -8.14 -8.01 19.46
CA GLY A 425 -8.29 -6.86 18.58
C GLY A 425 -8.28 -5.55 19.35
N PHE A 426 -8.13 -4.42 18.66
CA PHE A 426 -8.07 -3.10 19.30
C PHE A 426 -8.68 -2.00 18.44
N LEU A 427 -9.01 -0.88 19.08
CA LEU A 427 -9.36 0.35 18.36
C LEU A 427 -8.08 1.06 17.89
N GLN A 428 -8.13 1.61 16.68
CA GLN A 428 -7.00 2.30 16.02
C GLN A 428 -6.41 3.43 16.88
N SER A 429 -7.29 4.18 17.56
CA SER A 429 -6.94 5.37 18.37
C SER A 429 -7.74 5.40 19.67
N PRO A 430 -7.41 6.31 20.62
CA PRO A 430 -8.24 6.52 21.80
C PRO A 430 -9.69 6.85 21.47
N LEU A 431 -10.60 6.48 22.38
CA LEU A 431 -12.04 6.77 22.26
C LEU A 431 -12.32 8.28 22.11
N SER A 432 -13.46 8.61 21.54
CA SER A 432 -14.05 9.95 21.59
C SER A 432 -15.00 10.09 22.78
N ASP A 433 -15.14 11.31 23.28
CA ASP A 433 -16.25 11.70 24.16
C ASP A 433 -16.94 12.95 23.61
N GLY A 434 -17.03 13.01 22.28
CA GLY A 434 -17.44 14.20 21.55
C GLY A 434 -16.41 15.33 21.62
N SER A 435 -16.87 16.56 21.44
CA SER A 435 -16.03 17.76 21.48
C SER A 435 -15.78 18.29 22.89
N THR A 436 -16.29 17.60 23.93
CA THR A 436 -16.21 18.04 25.33
C THR A 436 -14.76 18.05 25.83
N PRO A 437 -14.24 19.21 26.27
CA PRO A 437 -12.94 19.28 26.93
C PRO A 437 -13.07 18.95 28.43
N TYR A 438 -12.00 18.41 29.00
CA TYR A 438 -11.87 18.08 30.43
C TYR A 438 -10.58 18.68 30.98
N SER A 439 -10.63 19.19 32.22
CA SER A 439 -9.48 19.85 32.88
C SER A 439 -8.75 18.94 33.88
N VAL A 440 -8.79 17.62 33.68
CA VAL A 440 -8.21 16.60 34.59
C VAL A 440 -6.69 16.68 34.73
N SER A 441 -5.99 17.24 33.73
CA SER A 441 -4.55 17.51 33.72
C SER A 441 -4.21 18.95 34.14
N GLY A 442 -5.21 19.77 34.49
CA GLY A 442 -5.09 21.22 34.65
C GLY A 442 -5.18 22.01 33.33
N LYS A 443 -5.37 21.33 32.18
CA LYS A 443 -5.56 21.94 30.85
C LYS A 443 -6.86 21.45 30.23
N ASN A 444 -7.48 22.27 29.38
CA ASN A 444 -8.70 21.89 28.65
C ASN A 444 -8.36 20.95 27.48
N GLU A 445 -8.57 19.66 27.69
CA GLU A 445 -8.12 18.61 26.77
C GLU A 445 -9.29 17.67 26.42
N GLN A 446 -9.36 17.23 25.16
CA GLN A 446 -10.35 16.24 24.71
C GLN A 446 -9.81 14.82 24.86
N VAL A 447 -10.68 13.89 25.24
CA VAL A 447 -10.33 12.47 25.42
C VAL A 447 -9.66 11.89 24.18
N GLU A 448 -10.24 12.11 23.00
CA GLU A 448 -9.73 11.59 21.72
C GLU A 448 -8.33 12.08 21.34
N ARG A 449 -7.85 13.15 21.97
CA ARG A 449 -6.55 13.76 21.66
C ARG A 449 -5.46 13.42 22.68
N PHE A 450 -5.83 13.16 23.93
CA PHE A 450 -4.88 13.12 25.05
C PHE A 450 -4.98 11.89 25.95
N ALA A 451 -6.00 11.03 25.81
CA ALA A 451 -6.04 9.78 26.56
C ALA A 451 -4.80 8.93 26.26
N ARG A 452 -4.17 8.37 27.30
CA ARG A 452 -2.84 7.75 27.21
C ARG A 452 -2.87 6.26 26.85
N PHE A 453 -4.00 5.78 26.36
CA PHE A 453 -4.16 4.41 25.90
C PHE A 453 -5.30 4.29 24.89
N THR A 454 -5.28 3.20 24.11
CA THR A 454 -6.45 2.68 23.39
C THR A 454 -6.84 1.31 23.93
N ARG A 455 -8.08 0.89 23.68
CA ARG A 455 -8.63 -0.35 24.24
C ARG A 455 -8.32 -1.54 23.35
N TRP A 456 -7.83 -2.59 24.00
CA TRP A 456 -7.60 -3.92 23.45
C TRP A 456 -8.65 -4.89 24.02
N ILE A 457 -9.16 -5.83 23.23
CA ILE A 457 -10.09 -6.87 23.66
C ILE A 457 -9.55 -8.28 23.42
N GLU A 458 -10.01 -9.21 24.25
CA GLU A 458 -9.99 -10.64 23.99
C GLU A 458 -11.43 -11.10 23.70
N PHE A 459 -11.66 -11.68 22.53
CA PHE A 459 -12.95 -12.12 22.03
C PHE A 459 -12.97 -13.64 21.85
N ASP A 460 -14.05 -14.27 22.30
CA ASP A 460 -14.24 -15.70 22.19
C ASP A 460 -15.05 -16.05 20.92
N PRO A 461 -14.42 -16.66 19.89
CA PRO A 461 -15.09 -17.03 18.65
C PRO A 461 -16.12 -18.15 18.81
N VAL A 462 -16.14 -18.86 19.94
CA VAL A 462 -17.13 -19.92 20.22
C VAL A 462 -18.41 -19.32 20.80
N THR A 463 -18.28 -18.43 21.78
CA THR A 463 -19.44 -17.83 22.45
C THR A 463 -19.94 -16.57 21.75
N GLY A 464 -19.11 -15.94 20.91
CA GLY A 464 -19.43 -14.69 20.23
C GLY A 464 -19.40 -13.49 21.18
N ALA A 465 -18.59 -13.53 22.23
CA ALA A 465 -18.56 -12.52 23.27
C ALA A 465 -17.13 -12.12 23.66
N THR A 466 -16.99 -10.86 24.06
CA THR A 466 -15.74 -10.32 24.63
C THR A 466 -15.58 -10.78 26.08
N GLY A 467 -14.43 -11.38 26.37
CA GLY A 467 -14.09 -11.88 27.71
C GLY A 467 -13.36 -10.85 28.57
N ARG A 468 -12.38 -10.14 27.99
CA ARG A 468 -11.45 -9.26 28.73
C ARG A 468 -11.13 -8.00 27.94
N MET A 469 -10.77 -6.94 28.66
CA MET A 469 -10.27 -5.69 28.06
C MET A 469 -8.94 -5.30 28.70
N PHE A 470 -8.05 -4.71 27.90
CA PHE A 470 -6.74 -4.22 28.35
C PHE A 470 -6.46 -2.83 27.79
N ALA A 471 -5.49 -2.13 28.41
CA ALA A 471 -5.02 -0.83 27.94
C ALA A 471 -3.74 -0.99 27.11
N TYR A 472 -3.79 -0.64 25.82
CA TYR A 472 -2.59 -0.47 24.99
C TYR A 472 -2.01 0.92 25.22
N PRO A 473 -0.79 1.07 25.77
CA PRO A 473 -0.27 2.37 26.16
C PRO A 473 0.15 3.23 24.96
N LEU A 474 -0.13 4.53 25.03
CA LEU A 474 0.29 5.54 24.06
C LEU A 474 1.03 6.66 24.81
N ASN A 475 2.10 7.17 24.20
CA ASN A 475 2.89 8.26 24.76
C ASN A 475 2.79 9.47 23.84
N GLY A 476 2.28 10.59 24.36
CA GLY A 476 2.12 11.82 23.57
C GLY A 476 3.43 12.33 22.97
N ALA A 477 4.57 12.05 23.60
CA ALA A 477 5.89 12.46 23.10
C ALA A 477 6.26 11.82 21.74
N ASP A 478 5.66 10.68 21.41
CA ASP A 478 5.93 9.98 20.15
C ASP A 478 5.17 10.60 18.96
N TYR A 479 4.20 11.48 19.23
CA TYR A 479 3.26 11.98 18.24
C TYR A 479 3.28 13.51 18.10
N ALA A 480 2.88 13.99 16.92
CA ALA A 480 2.75 15.40 16.61
C ALA A 480 1.88 16.13 17.66
N ASP A 481 2.28 17.37 17.98
CA ASP A 481 1.65 18.23 18.99
C ASP A 481 1.54 17.64 20.41
N GLY A 482 2.24 16.54 20.71
CA GLY A 482 2.11 15.86 22.00
C GLY A 482 0.80 15.09 22.17
N ARG A 483 0.09 14.78 21.07
CA ARG A 483 -1.29 14.24 21.08
C ARG A 483 -1.31 12.76 20.73
N THR A 484 -1.66 11.91 21.69
CA THR A 484 -1.88 10.47 21.48
C THR A 484 -3.02 10.18 20.50
N GLY A 485 -3.92 11.13 20.27
CA GLY A 485 -4.95 11.03 19.23
C GLY A 485 -4.41 10.97 17.78
N ASN A 486 -3.12 11.19 17.58
CA ASN A 486 -2.46 11.02 16.28
C ASN A 486 -1.92 9.59 16.08
N ALA A 487 -2.04 8.71 17.09
CA ALA A 487 -1.78 7.30 16.94
C ALA A 487 -2.76 6.67 15.96
N LYS A 488 -2.23 5.94 14.99
CA LYS A 488 -2.95 5.06 14.09
C LYS A 488 -2.33 3.68 14.26
N LEU A 489 -2.97 2.78 15.02
CA LEU A 489 -2.49 1.38 15.10
C LEU A 489 -2.98 0.62 13.88
N GLY A 490 -2.10 -0.10 13.18
CA GLY A 490 -2.41 -0.94 12.02
C GLY A 490 -2.81 -2.37 12.40
N ASP A 491 -2.53 -3.37 11.56
CA ASP A 491 -2.81 -4.77 11.85
C ASP A 491 -1.82 -5.40 12.87
N MET A 492 -2.09 -6.63 13.27
CA MET A 492 -1.27 -7.36 14.23
C MET A 492 -1.24 -8.87 14.01
N VAL A 493 -0.25 -9.54 14.62
CA VAL A 493 -0.14 -11.00 14.63
C VAL A 493 0.07 -11.54 16.04
N ALA A 494 -0.47 -12.73 16.30
CA ALA A 494 -0.25 -13.46 17.55
C ALA A 494 0.98 -14.36 17.44
N LEU A 495 1.91 -14.25 18.39
CA LEU A 495 3.06 -15.14 18.55
C LEU A 495 2.77 -16.32 19.49
N GLY A 496 1.60 -16.31 20.14
CA GLY A 496 1.25 -17.20 21.24
C GLY A 496 1.81 -16.73 22.59
N ASN A 497 1.41 -17.41 23.67
CA ASN A 497 1.83 -17.10 25.06
C ASN A 497 1.56 -15.65 25.47
N GLY A 498 0.51 -15.02 24.95
CA GLY A 498 0.17 -13.63 25.24
C GLY A 498 1.14 -12.61 24.64
N LYS A 499 1.87 -12.96 23.57
CA LYS A 499 2.74 -12.06 22.81
C LYS A 499 2.20 -11.78 21.42
N PHE A 500 2.35 -10.53 20.98
CA PHE A 500 1.85 -10.04 19.70
C PHE A 500 2.88 -9.12 19.04
N ILE A 501 2.83 -9.00 17.72
CA ILE A 501 3.50 -7.94 16.98
C ILE A 501 2.41 -7.04 16.40
N VAL A 502 2.49 -5.74 16.67
CA VAL A 502 1.50 -4.74 16.30
C VAL A 502 2.15 -3.67 15.43
N ILE A 503 1.47 -3.21 14.39
CA ILE A 503 1.88 -2.00 13.67
C ILE A 503 1.45 -0.77 14.47
N GLU A 504 2.40 0.09 14.82
CA GLU A 504 2.14 1.40 15.42
C GLU A 504 2.70 2.48 14.50
N GLN A 505 1.84 3.41 14.10
CA GLN A 505 2.18 4.49 13.20
C GLN A 505 1.50 5.81 13.59
N GLY A 506 1.95 6.89 12.95
CA GLY A 506 1.40 8.23 13.15
C GLY A 506 2.40 9.32 12.79
N ALA A 507 1.93 10.56 12.70
CA ALA A 507 2.82 11.70 12.52
C ALA A 507 3.64 11.90 13.81
N ALA A 508 4.96 11.85 13.70
CA ALA A 508 5.90 12.19 14.76
C ALA A 508 5.93 13.72 15.01
N PRO A 509 6.53 14.19 16.11
CA PRO A 509 6.93 15.59 16.23
C PRO A 509 7.74 16.03 14.99
N GLY A 510 7.27 17.07 14.29
CA GLY A 510 7.83 17.50 13.00
C GLY A 510 7.04 17.03 11.77
N GLY A 511 5.97 16.25 11.95
CA GLY A 511 4.98 15.93 10.92
C GLY A 511 5.30 14.72 10.05
N LYS A 512 6.55 14.20 10.08
CA LYS A 512 6.91 12.98 9.36
C LYS A 512 6.22 11.77 9.99
N VAL A 513 5.61 10.93 9.16
CA VAL A 513 5.00 9.67 9.61
C VAL A 513 6.10 8.68 10.01
N PHE A 514 5.90 8.00 11.13
CA PHE A 514 6.67 6.81 11.49
C PHE A 514 5.82 5.56 11.34
N ASN A 515 6.44 4.43 11.02
CA ASN A 515 5.84 3.10 10.98
C ASN A 515 6.76 2.13 11.73
N LYS A 516 6.22 1.47 12.77
CA LYS A 516 6.99 0.58 13.64
C LYS A 516 6.24 -0.73 13.86
N LEU A 517 7.01 -1.82 13.96
CA LEU A 517 6.54 -3.06 14.56
C LEU A 517 6.87 -3.04 16.05
N MET A 518 5.83 -3.21 16.86
CA MET A 518 5.91 -3.23 18.33
C MET A 518 5.71 -4.65 18.83
N LEU A 519 6.62 -5.18 19.64
CA LEU A 519 6.38 -6.39 20.42
C LEU A 519 5.53 -6.03 21.65
N VAL A 520 4.38 -6.66 21.78
CA VAL A 520 3.38 -6.40 22.81
C VAL A 520 3.12 -7.64 23.65
N GLU A 521 3.08 -7.49 24.97
CA GLU A 521 2.95 -8.59 25.92
C GLU A 521 1.77 -8.34 26.88
N LEU A 522 0.91 -9.35 27.03
CA LEU A 522 -0.26 -9.33 27.94
C LEU A 522 0.09 -9.73 29.39
N ALA A 523 1.24 -10.36 29.60
CA ALA A 523 1.63 -10.87 30.91
C ALA A 523 1.66 -9.75 31.97
N GLY A 524 0.87 -9.91 33.03
CA GLY A 524 0.78 -8.93 34.13
C GLY A 524 -0.13 -7.73 33.85
N ALA A 525 -0.71 -7.60 32.65
CA ALA A 525 -1.62 -6.52 32.32
C ALA A 525 -2.93 -6.64 33.10
N THR A 526 -3.45 -5.49 33.54
CA THR A 526 -4.70 -5.40 34.28
C THR A 526 -5.88 -5.58 33.35
N ASP A 527 -6.83 -6.43 33.74
CA ASP A 527 -8.12 -6.55 33.08
C ASP A 527 -9.01 -5.36 33.45
N ILE A 528 -9.21 -4.46 32.49
CA ILE A 528 -10.00 -3.23 32.67
C ILE A 528 -11.49 -3.42 32.37
N SER A 529 -11.95 -4.67 32.22
CA SER A 529 -13.38 -4.98 32.11
C SER A 529 -14.12 -4.92 33.46
N GLY A 530 -13.39 -4.90 34.58
CA GLY A 530 -13.97 -4.86 35.92
C GLY A 530 -14.62 -3.52 36.28
N ALA A 531 -15.67 -3.57 37.11
CA ALA A 531 -16.45 -2.40 37.52
C ALA A 531 -15.62 -1.27 38.16
N ALA A 532 -14.47 -1.60 38.79
CA ALA A 532 -13.56 -0.62 39.37
C ALA A 532 -12.94 0.37 38.34
N PHE A 533 -13.04 0.05 37.05
CA PHE A 533 -12.49 0.86 35.96
C PHE A 533 -13.55 1.55 35.12
N ASN A 534 -14.83 1.52 35.55
CA ASN A 534 -15.98 2.07 34.83
C ASN A 534 -15.98 1.68 33.34
N PRO A 535 -16.04 0.38 33.01
CA PRO A 535 -15.81 -0.14 31.65
C PRO A 535 -16.83 0.34 30.61
N THR A 536 -17.97 0.91 31.05
CA THR A 536 -19.05 1.43 30.21
C THR A 536 -18.98 2.95 29.99
N THR A 537 -18.03 3.65 30.59
CA THR A 537 -17.80 5.09 30.41
C THR A 537 -16.36 5.37 29.97
N SER A 538 -16.09 6.63 29.63
CA SER A 538 -14.76 7.16 29.27
C SER A 538 -13.96 7.64 30.49
N ASP A 539 -14.35 7.24 31.70
CA ASP A 539 -13.74 7.77 32.94
C ASP A 539 -12.29 7.33 33.10
N LEU A 540 -11.94 6.10 32.68
CA LEU A 540 -10.56 5.63 32.72
C LEU A 540 -9.68 6.40 31.72
N GLU A 541 -10.19 6.71 30.53
CA GLU A 541 -9.51 7.52 29.53
C GLU A 541 -9.21 8.93 30.09
N LYS A 542 -10.20 9.56 30.74
CA LYS A 542 -10.02 10.85 31.43
C LYS A 542 -9.00 10.72 32.57
N SER A 543 -9.10 9.67 33.37
CA SER A 543 -8.15 9.40 34.45
C SER A 543 -6.72 9.29 33.93
N SER A 544 -6.51 8.66 32.77
CA SER A 544 -5.18 8.51 32.16
C SER A 544 -4.53 9.83 31.75
N MET A 545 -5.30 10.84 31.37
CA MET A 545 -4.79 12.15 30.95
C MET A 545 -4.12 12.91 32.10
N GLY A 546 -4.72 12.85 33.29
CA GLY A 546 -4.26 13.55 34.50
C GLY A 546 -3.54 12.67 35.52
N ALA A 547 -3.56 11.34 35.35
CA ALA A 547 -3.15 10.37 36.37
C ALA A 547 -3.87 10.57 37.72
N ALA A 548 -5.16 10.90 37.67
CA ALA A 548 -6.02 11.11 38.83
C ALA A 548 -7.33 10.36 38.66
N ALA A 549 -7.91 9.84 39.74
CA ALA A 549 -9.16 9.08 39.66
C ALA A 549 -10.33 9.97 39.18
N VAL A 550 -11.17 9.42 38.30
CA VAL A 550 -12.39 10.07 37.79
C VAL A 550 -13.56 9.13 38.06
N ASN A 551 -14.53 9.57 38.85
CA ASN A 551 -15.71 8.77 39.25
C ASN A 551 -15.35 7.37 39.77
N GLY A 552 -14.23 7.24 40.49
CA GLY A 552 -13.73 5.97 41.03
C GLY A 552 -12.81 5.17 40.09
N ALA A 553 -12.85 5.41 38.77
CA ALA A 553 -11.89 4.81 37.84
C ALA A 553 -10.52 5.47 38.01
N ASP A 554 -9.50 4.65 38.30
CA ASP A 554 -8.17 5.12 38.68
C ASP A 554 -7.08 4.48 37.81
N TRP A 555 -6.57 5.26 36.87
CA TRP A 555 -5.50 4.86 35.96
C TRP A 555 -4.21 4.47 36.68
N THR A 556 -3.95 5.00 37.88
CA THR A 556 -2.72 4.67 38.63
C THR A 556 -2.69 3.23 39.12
N LYS A 557 -3.84 2.55 39.11
CA LYS A 557 -4.00 1.12 39.44
C LYS A 557 -3.95 0.20 38.22
N VAL A 558 -3.80 0.76 37.01
CA VAL A 558 -3.76 -0.01 35.78
C VAL A 558 -2.33 -0.31 35.38
N VAL A 559 -2.01 -1.60 35.27
CA VAL A 559 -0.84 -2.07 34.54
C VAL A 559 -1.25 -2.23 33.07
N ALA A 560 -0.80 -1.30 32.22
CA ALA A 560 -1.03 -1.37 30.78
C ALA A 560 -0.26 -2.54 30.14
N LEU A 561 -0.62 -2.91 28.92
CA LEU A 561 0.15 -3.84 28.10
C LEU A 561 1.60 -3.34 27.99
N LYS A 562 2.57 -4.25 28.07
CA LYS A 562 3.97 -3.89 27.83
C LYS A 562 4.20 -3.85 26.33
N LYS A 563 4.75 -2.74 25.82
CA LYS A 563 5.18 -2.62 24.41
C LYS A 563 6.65 -2.26 24.30
N THR A 564 7.34 -2.83 23.33
CA THR A 564 8.74 -2.52 23.00
C THR A 564 8.92 -2.44 21.49
N GLN A 565 9.72 -1.50 20.99
CA GLN A 565 9.98 -1.40 19.55
C GLN A 565 10.81 -2.61 19.09
N LEU A 566 10.26 -3.37 18.14
CA LEU A 566 10.92 -4.52 17.53
C LEU A 566 11.66 -4.12 16.24
N LEU A 567 11.01 -3.33 15.39
CA LEU A 567 11.55 -2.90 14.10
C LEU A 567 10.99 -1.54 13.70
N ASP A 568 11.86 -0.61 13.31
CA ASP A 568 11.49 0.62 12.59
C ASP A 568 11.41 0.30 11.09
N LEU A 569 10.21 0.40 10.52
CA LEU A 569 9.96 0.07 9.11
C LEU A 569 10.54 1.15 8.18
N ASN A 570 10.52 2.43 8.57
CA ASN A 570 11.08 3.50 7.75
C ASN A 570 12.60 3.35 7.62
N ALA A 571 13.28 2.88 8.67
CA ALA A 571 14.72 2.62 8.66
C ALA A 571 15.14 1.45 7.72
N ILE A 572 14.20 0.59 7.31
CA ILE A 572 14.41 -0.44 6.28
C ILE A 572 13.83 -0.04 4.91
N GLY A 573 13.43 1.23 4.78
CA GLY A 573 13.02 1.86 3.53
C GLY A 573 11.52 1.91 3.28
N TRP A 574 10.67 1.66 4.28
CA TRP A 574 9.21 1.76 4.10
C TRP A 574 8.79 3.21 3.92
N LEU A 575 8.11 3.50 2.80
CA LEU A 575 7.76 4.87 2.40
C LEU A 575 6.27 5.18 2.48
N ALA A 576 5.40 4.17 2.39
CA ALA A 576 3.95 4.38 2.43
C ALA A 576 3.54 4.93 3.80
N GLU A 577 2.58 5.85 3.83
CA GLU A 577 2.02 6.33 5.09
C GLU A 577 1.41 5.17 5.90
N LYS A 578 0.71 4.26 5.22
CA LYS A 578 -0.12 3.22 5.82
C LYS A 578 0.52 1.84 5.72
N ALA A 579 1.16 1.39 6.79
CA ALA A 579 1.42 -0.04 6.99
C ALA A 579 0.17 -0.63 7.67
N GLU A 580 -0.59 -1.45 6.95
CA GLU A 580 -1.86 -1.99 7.47
C GLU A 580 -1.77 -3.50 7.62
N GLY A 581 -1.88 -4.31 6.55
CA GLY A 581 -1.92 -5.77 6.71
C GLY A 581 -0.62 -6.45 7.15
N LEU A 582 -0.69 -7.34 8.15
CA LEU A 582 0.45 -8.08 8.72
C LEU A 582 0.12 -9.55 8.99
N THR A 583 0.94 -10.48 8.50
CA THR A 583 0.81 -11.91 8.85
C THR A 583 2.15 -12.60 9.09
N ILE A 584 2.11 -13.68 9.88
CA ILE A 584 3.22 -14.63 10.00
C ILE A 584 3.16 -15.59 8.81
N VAL A 585 4.28 -15.77 8.12
CA VAL A 585 4.44 -16.74 7.01
C VAL A 585 5.02 -18.05 7.54
N ASP A 586 6.03 -17.95 8.41
CA ASP A 586 6.70 -19.07 9.04
C ASP A 586 7.31 -18.64 10.40
N GLY A 587 8.12 -19.49 11.03
CA GLY A 587 8.71 -19.20 12.35
C GLY A 587 9.59 -17.96 12.42
N ASN A 588 10.02 -17.38 11.30
CA ASN A 588 10.96 -16.28 11.20
C ASN A 588 10.50 -15.14 10.28
N THR A 589 9.46 -15.35 9.47
CA THR A 589 9.10 -14.42 8.39
C THR A 589 7.74 -13.79 8.63
N LEU A 590 7.70 -12.46 8.56
CA LEU A 590 6.46 -11.68 8.44
C LEU A 590 6.23 -11.28 6.99
N ALA A 591 4.96 -11.19 6.58
CA ALA A 591 4.56 -10.48 5.37
C ALA A 591 3.81 -9.20 5.77
N LEU A 592 4.14 -8.10 5.10
CA LEU A 592 3.58 -6.76 5.35
C LEU A 592 3.07 -6.15 4.04
N VAL A 593 1.89 -5.54 4.06
CA VAL A 593 1.28 -4.82 2.92
C VAL A 593 0.86 -3.40 3.33
N ASN A 594 0.71 -2.50 2.35
CA ASN A 594 0.13 -1.17 2.58
C ASN A 594 -1.29 -1.10 2.06
N ASP A 595 -2.17 -0.40 2.76
CA ASP A 595 -3.34 0.18 2.14
C ASP A 595 -2.91 1.41 1.31
N ASN A 596 -3.13 1.35 -0.01
CA ASN A 596 -2.74 2.41 -0.93
C ASN A 596 -3.90 3.34 -1.31
N ASP A 597 -5.05 3.24 -0.65
CA ASP A 597 -6.27 4.01 -0.96
C ASP A 597 -6.65 3.87 -2.46
N PHE A 598 -6.43 2.70 -3.06
CA PHE A 598 -6.66 2.45 -4.50
C PHE A 598 -5.84 3.36 -5.44
N GLY A 599 -4.73 3.92 -4.92
CA GLY A 599 -3.83 4.81 -5.63
C GLY A 599 -4.42 6.19 -5.96
N LEU A 600 -5.48 6.61 -5.28
CA LEU A 600 -6.20 7.84 -5.58
C LEU A 600 -6.13 8.87 -4.44
N LYS A 601 -6.39 10.13 -4.79
CA LYS A 601 -6.61 11.23 -3.85
C LYS A 601 -7.60 12.21 -4.44
N THR A 602 -8.35 12.92 -3.60
CA THR A 602 -9.15 14.06 -4.05
C THR A 602 -8.29 15.32 -4.18
N LYS A 603 -8.46 16.07 -5.28
CA LYS A 603 -7.77 17.35 -5.51
C LYS A 603 -8.74 18.42 -6.01
N ILE A 604 -8.36 19.68 -5.81
CA ILE A 604 -9.04 20.84 -6.37
C ILE A 604 -8.27 21.32 -7.61
N TYR A 605 -9.00 21.60 -8.69
CA TYR A 605 -8.45 22.06 -9.96
C TYR A 605 -9.00 23.43 -10.38
N THR A 606 -8.14 24.27 -10.93
CA THR A 606 -8.52 25.52 -11.60
C THR A 606 -9.27 25.24 -12.91
N PRO A 607 -9.94 26.24 -13.51
CA PRO A 607 -10.52 26.11 -14.85
C PRO A 607 -9.51 25.71 -15.94
N ALA A 608 -8.23 26.02 -15.74
CA ALA A 608 -7.14 25.62 -16.65
C ALA A 608 -6.75 24.13 -16.50
N GLY A 609 -7.28 23.42 -15.48
CA GLY A 609 -6.95 22.03 -15.20
C GLY A 609 -5.70 21.85 -14.34
N GLU A 610 -5.21 22.91 -13.71
CA GLU A 610 -4.06 22.86 -12.79
C GLU A 610 -4.53 22.52 -11.38
N ALA A 611 -3.83 21.60 -10.71
CA ALA A 611 -4.12 21.29 -9.30
C ALA A 611 -3.73 22.50 -8.43
N VAL A 612 -4.61 22.89 -7.51
CA VAL A 612 -4.34 23.97 -6.57
C VAL A 612 -3.47 23.44 -5.43
N ALA A 613 -2.26 24.00 -5.29
CA ALA A 613 -1.34 23.65 -4.21
C ALA A 613 -1.97 23.92 -2.83
N ASP A 614 -1.65 23.07 -1.85
CA ASP A 614 -2.09 23.15 -0.45
C ASP A 614 -3.62 23.16 -0.22
N ALA A 615 -4.41 22.92 -1.27
CA ALA A 615 -5.85 22.84 -1.16
C ALA A 615 -6.27 21.58 -0.39
N ASP A 616 -7.09 21.78 0.64
CA ASP A 616 -7.72 20.72 1.42
C ASP A 616 -9.23 20.76 1.16
N VAL A 617 -9.73 19.74 0.47
CA VAL A 617 -11.14 19.63 0.10
C VAL A 617 -12.06 19.65 1.30
N THR A 618 -11.62 19.12 2.45
CA THR A 618 -12.40 19.07 3.70
C THR A 618 -12.63 20.46 4.30
N LYS A 619 -11.89 21.49 3.84
CA LYS A 619 -12.08 22.89 4.23
C LYS A 619 -13.08 23.63 3.35
N CYS A 620 -13.46 23.08 2.21
CA CYS A 620 -14.44 23.69 1.33
C CYS A 620 -15.87 23.35 1.78
N ASN A 621 -16.79 24.29 1.54
CA ASN A 621 -18.22 24.02 1.56
C ASN A 621 -18.73 24.06 0.13
N VAL A 622 -19.76 23.28 -0.19
CA VAL A 622 -20.48 23.36 -1.46
C VAL A 622 -21.95 23.69 -1.22
N ASP A 623 -22.59 24.27 -2.23
CA ASP A 623 -24.02 24.52 -2.22
C ASP A 623 -24.83 23.23 -2.57
N ALA A 624 -26.16 23.36 -2.65
CA ALA A 624 -27.05 22.23 -2.98
C ALA A 624 -26.87 21.71 -4.43
N ALA A 625 -26.22 22.48 -5.31
CA ALA A 625 -25.86 22.04 -6.65
C ALA A 625 -24.48 21.35 -6.70
N GLY A 626 -23.73 21.35 -5.59
CA GLY A 626 -22.39 20.80 -5.51
C GLY A 626 -21.30 21.79 -5.97
N VAL A 627 -21.64 23.07 -6.12
CA VAL A 627 -20.69 24.12 -6.50
C VAL A 627 -19.96 24.61 -5.26
N ILE A 628 -18.65 24.76 -5.35
CA ILE A 628 -17.81 25.26 -4.24
C ILE A 628 -18.26 26.68 -3.86
N ILE A 629 -18.51 26.88 -2.57
CA ILE A 629 -18.76 28.20 -2.00
C ILE A 629 -17.40 28.87 -1.76
N THR A 630 -17.19 30.03 -2.38
CA THR A 630 -15.94 30.78 -2.28
C THR A 630 -15.63 31.15 -0.82
N SER A 631 -14.41 30.86 -0.37
CA SER A 631 -13.91 31.22 0.96
C SER A 631 -12.42 31.55 0.93
N ASN A 632 -11.83 31.83 2.10
CA ASN A 632 -10.40 32.11 2.23
C ASN A 632 -9.53 30.84 2.25
N ALA A 633 -10.11 29.65 2.32
CA ALA A 633 -9.37 28.40 2.27
C ALA A 633 -8.80 28.15 0.86
N ALA A 634 -7.58 27.63 0.78
CA ALA A 634 -6.89 27.39 -0.48
C ALA A 634 -7.73 26.52 -1.42
N GLY A 635 -7.90 26.97 -2.66
CA GLY A 635 -8.68 26.28 -3.68
C GLY A 635 -10.20 26.39 -3.56
N CYS A 636 -10.75 26.84 -2.43
CA CYS A 636 -12.20 26.95 -2.24
C CYS A 636 -12.76 28.19 -2.97
N ASN A 637 -12.94 28.07 -4.28
CA ASN A 637 -13.45 29.10 -5.20
C ASN A 637 -14.51 28.48 -6.12
N ALA A 638 -15.62 29.18 -6.36
CA ALA A 638 -16.72 28.70 -7.19
C ALA A 638 -16.36 28.35 -8.65
N ALA A 639 -15.25 28.88 -9.18
CA ALA A 639 -14.74 28.53 -10.51
C ALA A 639 -13.91 27.24 -10.53
N ASN A 640 -13.42 26.79 -9.37
CA ASN A 640 -12.63 25.57 -9.26
C ASN A 640 -13.53 24.33 -9.19
N SER A 641 -12.95 23.17 -9.46
CA SER A 641 -13.63 21.87 -9.41
C SER A 641 -12.92 20.88 -8.51
N ILE A 642 -13.70 20.04 -7.81
CA ILE A 642 -13.19 18.91 -7.03
C ILE A 642 -13.34 17.65 -7.87
N ARG A 643 -12.31 16.80 -7.89
CA ARG A 643 -12.39 15.45 -8.47
C ARG A 643 -11.36 14.52 -7.85
N VAL A 644 -11.58 13.22 -7.98
CA VAL A 644 -10.55 12.22 -7.72
C VAL A 644 -9.46 12.32 -8.79
N ALA A 645 -8.22 12.05 -8.39
CA ALA A 645 -7.02 12.10 -9.20
C ALA A 645 -6.02 11.07 -8.68
N ARG A 646 -4.92 10.84 -9.40
CA ARG A 646 -3.83 10.00 -8.91
C ARG A 646 -3.26 10.54 -7.58
N GLY A 647 -3.03 9.61 -6.65
CA GLY A 647 -2.37 9.86 -5.37
C GLY A 647 -0.91 10.30 -5.52
N ASP A 648 -0.24 10.53 -4.39
CA ASP A 648 1.21 10.75 -4.35
C ASP A 648 1.93 9.48 -4.87
N ASP A 649 3.01 9.66 -5.63
CA ASP A 649 3.76 8.54 -6.22
C ASP A 649 4.24 7.52 -5.18
N ARG A 650 4.46 7.94 -3.92
CA ARG A 650 4.84 7.05 -2.83
C ARG A 650 3.71 6.17 -2.36
N GLU A 651 2.47 6.65 -2.41
CA GLU A 651 1.32 5.91 -1.87
C GLU A 651 0.76 4.92 -2.88
N ARG A 652 0.83 5.21 -4.19
CA ARG A 652 0.17 4.40 -5.24
C ARG A 652 0.58 2.93 -5.30
N PRO A 653 1.85 2.52 -5.15
CA PRO A 653 2.21 1.11 -5.26
C PRO A 653 1.49 0.24 -4.22
N SER A 654 0.89 -0.86 -4.66
CA SER A 654 0.43 -1.93 -3.76
C SER A 654 1.63 -2.80 -3.40
N ARG A 655 2.12 -2.70 -2.17
CA ARG A 655 3.34 -3.36 -1.70
C ARG A 655 3.03 -4.67 -1.02
N LEU A 656 3.91 -5.65 -1.21
CA LEU A 656 4.01 -6.83 -0.36
C LEU A 656 5.48 -7.07 -0.03
N TRP A 657 5.82 -6.97 1.24
CA TRP A 657 7.18 -7.17 1.72
C TRP A 657 7.28 -8.46 2.52
N LEU A 658 8.31 -9.26 2.27
CA LEU A 658 8.69 -10.37 3.13
C LEU A 658 9.85 -9.93 4.02
N ILE A 659 9.64 -9.94 5.33
CA ILE A 659 10.60 -9.52 6.35
C ILE A 659 11.01 -10.76 7.15
N LYS A 660 12.19 -11.29 6.87
CA LYS A 660 12.71 -12.48 7.53
C LYS A 660 13.68 -12.09 8.66
N PHE A 661 13.33 -12.46 9.88
CA PHE A 661 14.13 -12.26 11.08
C PHE A 661 15.19 -13.35 11.22
N THR A 662 16.37 -12.96 11.69
CA THR A 662 17.51 -13.87 11.90
C THR A 662 17.29 -14.90 13.02
N LYS A 663 16.40 -14.61 13.98
CA LYS A 663 15.93 -15.56 15.02
C LYS A 663 14.41 -15.72 14.96
N ALA A 664 13.92 -16.82 15.52
CA ALA A 664 12.50 -17.14 15.53
C ALA A 664 11.67 -16.02 16.17
N LEU A 665 10.52 -15.70 15.60
CA LEU A 665 9.62 -14.65 16.08
C LEU A 665 9.17 -14.89 17.53
N THR A 666 8.96 -16.16 17.90
CA THR A 666 8.56 -16.55 19.27
C THR A 666 9.66 -16.38 20.32
N SER A 667 10.91 -16.11 19.90
CA SER A 667 12.04 -15.87 20.80
C SER A 667 12.26 -14.41 21.20
N TYR A 668 11.44 -13.50 20.65
CA TYR A 668 11.45 -12.09 21.00
C TYR A 668 10.68 -11.82 22.29
#